data_AF-A0A417CGB3-F1
#
_entry.id   AF-A0A417CGB3-F1
#
_cell.length_a   1.000
_cell.length_b   1.000
_cell.length_c   1.000
_cell.angle_alpha   90.00
_cell.angle_beta   90.00
_cell.angle_gamma   90.00
#
_symmetry.space_group_name_H-M   'P 1'
#
loop_
_entity.id
_entity.type
_entity.pdbx_description
1 polymer ?
#
loop_
_entity_poly.entity_id
_entity_poly.type
_entity_poly.pdbx_seq_one_letter_code
_entity_poly.pdbx_strand_id
1 'polypeptide(L)'
;MMNGRKKYQRRQWERDQHAYMGTKFLHTDVKSDQIMFRCNTPKTAVVKPDYTLRIVPYSDMYISVLYGNSPETTQIRAKAGQEYEITTNLTNMDDTAILIYCASRIQALNDLSACYIHDNDFSKASKLKTLIIGNETNGYQNTFLTALNMGNNTLLETLNIKNCPNLTGSVNLSACENLINLYAQNTAITSFLLANHGKIKNAYLPATINTLTFKNLKDLTNLNVASYDNLQTFVCQNSIVDALEIIKTAISTLKTVSITGIDWNLENTDLLKKLAKLGGIDENGITIDQSVLTGTIHIPVMRQQEYKDFVGTDDEPGIWTNLTITYDSMIAQFKVSFLNDDSNKTVLDIQYVDKGSCAVDPTTRQDDPIAIPIKQSTIENDFTFKGWDTVLSDKIFADRVINAVYTSTIRNYTVKYNSKGLTLQETVAPYGTYVKYEGDTPVYTAEEAAYKYNLFKGWDQSGYVNGDKTVNAVFDTCEYVDGYFNDKDLKDLSQVELYAMMKMGLEQKVLSLKDSFDFTLGVDFHYNDIEEEELISSTTVFDGTNHIDTGISIMDKDKDFTFAIDFEFDNENATGATLAQCFQGDGSNGFRLWYSQSYKLSWGTDSANASSSGGREIIVIRHKAGSQKLYVYNSNMSGNAISTATLQAIRIPEITSTLVFGCSKADDGAYENYAKGKIHWCKLWYSDLGEEQCSDIAAWIHETIPMEVAKFKAYYLSDVASKRANVTFIASNLLGSKKAYSNKSTNTGGWAESTLNTWMNTRITKAIPPLWKALIKPVKVSSSTGNKSNTISTSNCRFYVPALYDIDASAGSDPYSSETNATIQYYVDNDSRKKARTSSPDVYESYWTRSPNAQVSNWVYSVSEQGDTYGYSYPGQENGVLLMFSITCEG
;
A
#
# COMPACT_ATOMS: atom_id res chain seq x y z
N MET A 1 46.75 78.06 -42.74
CA MET A 1 45.43 78.23 -43.38
C MET A 1 44.75 76.87 -43.42
N MET A 2 43.55 76.72 -42.85
CA MET A 2 42.81 75.44 -42.89
C MET A 2 42.33 75.17 -44.32
N ASN A 3 42.52 73.96 -44.86
CA ASN A 3 41.98 73.55 -46.16
C ASN A 3 40.51 73.10 -46.02
N GLY A 4 39.62 73.55 -46.91
CA GLY A 4 38.19 73.16 -46.92
C GLY A 4 37.25 74.22 -47.49
N ARG A 5 35.97 73.88 -47.70
CA ARG A 5 34.95 74.87 -48.13
C ARG A 5 34.76 75.92 -47.03
N LYS A 6 34.69 77.21 -47.38
CA LYS A 6 34.51 78.33 -46.43
C LYS A 6 33.35 78.12 -45.44
N LYS A 7 32.26 77.48 -45.85
CA LYS A 7 31.11 77.14 -45.00
C LYS A 7 31.48 76.24 -43.81
N TYR A 8 32.35 75.25 -44.03
CA TYR A 8 32.79 74.34 -42.97
C TYR A 8 33.83 74.98 -42.06
N GLN A 9 34.74 75.79 -42.62
CA GLN A 9 35.68 76.59 -41.84
C GLN A 9 34.94 77.56 -40.91
N ARG A 10 33.88 78.23 -41.41
CA ARG A 10 33.04 79.13 -40.59
C ARG A 10 32.32 78.38 -39.48
N ARG A 11 31.67 77.24 -39.77
CA ARG A 11 31.00 76.43 -38.73
C ARG A 11 31.97 75.89 -37.68
N GLN A 12 33.16 75.45 -38.12
CA GLN A 12 34.22 75.01 -37.21
C GLN A 12 34.67 76.16 -36.30
N TRP A 13 34.92 77.33 -36.90
CA TRP A 13 35.27 78.55 -36.17
C TRP A 13 34.17 78.98 -35.20
N GLU A 14 32.89 79.01 -35.62
CA GLU A 14 31.75 79.36 -34.76
C GLU A 14 31.64 78.41 -33.56
N ARG A 15 31.78 77.10 -33.80
CA ARG A 15 31.73 76.08 -32.75
C ARG A 15 32.88 76.21 -31.75
N ASP A 16 34.10 76.41 -32.24
CA ASP A 16 35.28 76.50 -31.38
C ASP A 16 35.33 77.87 -30.67
N GLN A 17 34.93 78.95 -31.33
CA GLN A 17 34.78 80.28 -30.71
C GLN A 17 33.68 80.32 -29.66
N HIS A 18 32.58 79.61 -29.88
CA HIS A 18 31.52 79.49 -28.89
C HIS A 18 32.04 78.85 -27.60
N ALA A 19 32.77 77.73 -27.70
CA ALA A 19 33.42 77.11 -26.54
C ALA A 19 34.47 78.05 -25.90
N TYR A 20 35.27 78.74 -26.71
CA TYR A 20 36.30 79.67 -26.23
C TYR A 20 35.71 80.86 -25.45
N MET A 21 34.71 81.55 -26.01
CA MET A 21 34.06 82.69 -25.35
C MET A 21 33.17 82.23 -24.19
N GLY A 22 32.43 81.12 -24.38
CA GLY A 22 31.55 80.57 -23.36
C GLY A 22 32.31 80.07 -22.12
N THR A 23 33.53 79.55 -22.28
CA THR A 23 34.41 79.25 -21.14
C THR A 23 35.01 80.52 -20.55
N LYS A 24 35.49 81.47 -21.35
CA LYS A 24 36.04 82.75 -20.86
C LYS A 24 35.06 83.51 -19.96
N PHE A 25 33.78 83.54 -20.32
CA PHE A 25 32.73 84.29 -19.62
C PHE A 25 31.75 83.39 -18.84
N LEU A 26 32.00 82.08 -18.80
CA LEU A 26 31.21 81.08 -18.09
C LEU A 26 29.70 81.12 -18.39
N HIS A 27 29.34 80.98 -19.67
CA HIS A 27 27.94 80.87 -20.11
C HIS A 27 27.22 79.66 -19.50
N THR A 28 25.90 79.76 -19.36
CA THR A 28 25.06 78.72 -18.72
C THR A 28 25.14 77.36 -19.41
N ASP A 29 25.21 77.34 -20.73
CA ASP A 29 25.32 76.11 -21.52
C ASP A 29 26.69 75.43 -21.36
N VAL A 30 27.78 76.20 -21.28
CA VAL A 30 29.13 75.70 -20.96
C VAL A 30 29.20 75.13 -19.53
N LYS A 31 28.50 75.74 -18.57
CA LYS A 31 28.39 75.19 -17.21
C LYS A 31 27.60 73.88 -17.18
N SER A 32 26.56 73.76 -18.02
CA SER A 32 25.76 72.54 -18.12
C SER A 32 26.52 71.38 -18.78
N ASP A 33 27.49 71.69 -19.65
CA ASP A 33 28.44 70.73 -20.25
C ASP A 33 29.65 70.54 -19.33
N GLN A 34 29.54 69.69 -18.31
CA GLN A 34 30.58 69.55 -17.29
C GLN A 34 30.93 68.10 -16.96
N ILE A 35 32.20 67.89 -16.60
CA ILE A 35 32.65 66.70 -15.88
C ILE A 35 32.45 67.06 -14.42
N MET A 36 31.82 66.16 -13.68
CA MET A 36 31.68 66.30 -12.23
C MET A 36 32.37 65.11 -11.59
N PHE A 37 33.19 65.37 -10.58
CA PHE A 37 33.61 64.33 -9.66
C PHE A 37 33.78 64.89 -8.27
N ARG A 38 33.67 64.05 -7.24
CA ARG A 38 33.86 64.40 -5.84
C ARG A 38 35.10 63.74 -5.29
N CYS A 39 35.84 64.44 -4.46
CA CYS A 39 37.09 63.97 -3.88
C CYS A 39 37.01 63.86 -2.37
N ASN A 40 37.73 62.89 -1.79
CA ASN A 40 37.88 62.70 -0.36
C ASN A 40 39.36 62.54 0.01
N THR A 41 39.82 63.19 1.07
CA THR A 41 41.18 62.98 1.58
C THR A 41 41.24 61.70 2.43
N PRO A 42 41.97 60.65 2.01
CA PRO A 42 42.24 59.49 2.87
C PRO A 42 43.10 59.87 4.08
N LYS A 43 42.81 59.27 5.25
CA LYS A 43 43.56 59.52 6.50
C LYS A 43 44.99 59.00 6.47
N THR A 44 45.21 57.87 5.78
CA THR A 44 46.51 57.22 5.59
C THR A 44 46.60 56.79 4.14
N ALA A 45 47.49 57.40 3.36
CA ALA A 45 47.62 57.13 1.94
C ALA A 45 49.09 57.08 1.51
N VAL A 46 49.44 56.05 0.72
CA VAL A 46 50.79 55.88 0.16
C VAL A 46 51.04 56.87 -0.97
N VAL A 47 50.04 57.10 -1.83
CA VAL A 47 50.05 58.22 -2.78
C VAL A 47 49.46 59.44 -2.09
N LYS A 48 50.29 60.46 -1.85
CA LYS A 48 49.86 61.67 -1.15
C LYS A 48 48.71 62.34 -1.93
N PRO A 49 47.60 62.73 -1.25
CA PRO A 49 46.50 63.43 -1.90
C PRO A 49 46.97 64.72 -2.59
N ASP A 50 46.60 64.86 -3.86
CA ASP A 50 46.87 66.02 -4.71
C ASP A 50 45.65 66.30 -5.58
N TYR A 51 45.16 67.53 -5.52
CA TYR A 51 43.96 68.00 -6.20
C TYR A 51 44.29 68.94 -7.36
N THR A 52 45.58 69.05 -7.71
CA THR A 52 46.05 69.70 -8.93
C THR A 52 45.59 68.89 -10.12
N LEU A 53 44.80 69.50 -11.01
CA LEU A 53 44.32 68.80 -12.20
C LEU A 53 45.24 69.11 -13.38
N ARG A 54 45.59 68.07 -14.13
CA ARG A 54 46.32 68.17 -15.39
C ARG A 54 45.36 67.92 -16.54
N ILE A 55 45.05 68.99 -17.27
CA ILE A 55 43.97 68.99 -18.26
C ILE A 55 44.53 69.32 -19.63
N VAL A 56 44.21 68.48 -20.62
CA VAL A 56 44.49 68.73 -22.03
C VAL A 56 43.16 69.05 -22.73
N PRO A 57 42.96 70.27 -23.26
CA PRO A 57 41.75 70.60 -23.99
C PRO A 57 41.88 70.19 -25.46
N TYR A 58 40.76 69.79 -26.06
CA TYR A 58 40.64 69.41 -27.48
C TYR A 58 40.66 70.63 -28.42
N SER A 59 40.25 71.80 -27.92
CA SER A 59 40.21 73.06 -28.67
C SER A 59 40.74 74.20 -27.80
N ASP A 60 41.17 75.30 -28.41
CA ASP A 60 41.51 76.51 -27.67
C ASP A 60 40.31 76.94 -26.81
N MET A 61 40.52 77.12 -25.50
CA MET A 61 39.46 77.45 -24.53
C MET A 61 40.06 78.05 -23.25
N TYR A 62 39.21 78.50 -22.33
CA TYR A 62 39.62 78.69 -20.94
C TYR A 62 39.30 77.42 -20.16
N ILE A 63 40.32 76.70 -19.69
CA ILE A 63 40.11 75.60 -18.76
C ILE A 63 39.54 76.22 -17.49
N SER A 64 38.34 75.79 -17.13
CA SER A 64 37.55 76.43 -16.08
C SER A 64 37.10 75.36 -15.09
N VAL A 65 37.60 75.46 -13.86
CA VAL A 65 37.34 74.47 -12.81
C VAL A 65 36.79 75.14 -11.57
N LEU A 66 35.64 74.65 -11.10
CA LEU A 66 35.06 75.03 -9.82
C LEU A 66 35.38 73.96 -8.78
N TYR A 67 35.94 74.36 -7.65
CA TYR A 67 36.17 73.49 -6.50
C TYR A 67 35.14 73.80 -5.41
N GLY A 68 34.34 72.81 -5.03
CA GLY A 68 33.28 72.92 -4.03
C GLY A 68 32.33 74.09 -4.30
N ASN A 69 32.04 74.84 -3.24
CA ASN A 69 31.24 76.07 -3.30
C ASN A 69 32.13 77.33 -3.36
N SER A 70 33.34 77.25 -3.92
CA SER A 70 34.21 78.42 -4.05
C SER A 70 33.48 79.57 -4.77
N PRO A 71 33.61 80.82 -4.29
CA PRO A 71 32.92 81.97 -4.88
C PRO A 71 33.42 82.30 -6.29
N GLU A 72 34.61 81.81 -6.66
CA GLU A 72 35.24 82.04 -7.96
C GLU A 72 35.63 80.71 -8.62
N THR A 73 35.49 80.65 -9.94
CA THR A 73 35.97 79.54 -10.78
C THR A 73 37.43 79.82 -11.16
N THR A 74 38.34 78.86 -10.94
CA THR A 74 39.73 79.01 -11.37
C THR A 74 39.79 78.84 -12.89
N GLN A 75 40.45 79.77 -13.59
CA GLN A 75 40.53 79.75 -15.05
C GLN A 75 41.94 79.99 -15.57
N ILE A 76 42.35 79.22 -16.58
CA ILE A 76 43.58 79.45 -17.35
C ILE A 76 43.28 79.40 -18.85
N ARG A 77 43.84 80.35 -19.61
CA ARG A 77 43.75 80.35 -21.07
C ARG A 77 44.61 79.22 -21.63
N ALA A 78 44.01 78.31 -22.37
CA ALA A 78 44.62 77.08 -22.83
C ALA A 78 44.54 76.93 -24.35
N LYS A 79 45.56 76.32 -24.95
CA LYS A 79 45.61 75.94 -26.37
C LYS A 79 45.30 74.46 -26.53
N ALA A 80 44.66 74.13 -27.66
CA ALA A 80 44.34 72.76 -28.01
C ALA A 80 45.57 71.83 -27.96
N GLY A 81 45.40 70.65 -27.36
CA GLY A 81 46.41 69.59 -27.31
C GLY A 81 47.59 69.83 -26.37
N GLN A 82 47.63 70.94 -25.63
CA GLN A 82 48.66 71.22 -24.62
C GLN A 82 48.13 70.90 -23.22
N GLU A 83 48.98 70.34 -22.35
CA GLU A 83 48.64 70.12 -20.94
C GLU A 83 48.77 71.42 -20.14
N TYR A 84 47.82 71.64 -19.25
CA TYR A 84 47.83 72.73 -18.29
C TYR A 84 47.54 72.21 -16.89
N GLU A 85 48.23 72.77 -15.90
CA GLU A 85 47.95 72.55 -14.48
C GLU A 85 46.97 73.60 -13.98
N ILE A 86 45.96 73.15 -13.24
CA ILE A 86 45.05 74.00 -12.47
C ILE A 86 45.14 73.60 -11.01
N THR A 87 45.61 74.53 -10.19
CA THR A 87 45.90 74.29 -8.77
C THR A 87 44.75 74.78 -7.89
N THR A 88 44.69 74.23 -6.68
CA THR A 88 43.78 74.67 -5.62
C THR A 88 44.53 74.80 -4.30
N ASN A 89 44.07 75.72 -3.44
CA ASN A 89 44.60 75.86 -2.09
C ASN A 89 43.93 74.89 -1.10
N LEU A 90 42.93 74.12 -1.54
CA LEU A 90 42.28 73.11 -0.74
C LEU A 90 43.22 71.92 -0.53
N THR A 91 43.61 71.68 0.72
CA THR A 91 44.49 70.57 1.11
C THR A 91 43.73 69.39 1.71
N ASN A 92 42.48 69.62 2.12
CA ASN A 92 41.56 68.58 2.59
C ASN A 92 40.23 68.69 1.83
N MET A 93 39.78 67.56 1.28
CA MET A 93 38.48 67.40 0.63
C MET A 93 37.66 66.39 1.44
N ASP A 94 36.41 66.72 1.71
CA ASP A 94 35.42 65.81 2.31
C ASP A 94 34.17 65.90 1.45
N ASP A 95 33.95 64.89 0.61
CA ASP A 95 32.90 64.84 -0.42
C ASP A 95 32.80 66.14 -1.25
N THR A 96 33.95 66.68 -1.63
CA THR A 96 34.02 68.01 -2.26
C THR A 96 33.90 67.87 -3.78
N ALA A 97 32.84 68.45 -4.35
CA ALA A 97 32.59 68.42 -5.78
C ALA A 97 33.61 69.28 -6.56
N ILE A 98 34.05 68.78 -7.70
CA ILE A 98 34.92 69.46 -8.67
C ILE A 98 34.21 69.42 -10.01
N LEU A 99 33.98 70.61 -10.58
CA LEU A 99 33.30 70.77 -11.86
C LEU A 99 34.28 71.30 -12.90
N ILE A 100 34.51 70.55 -13.97
CA ILE A 100 35.29 71.00 -15.12
C ILE A 100 34.29 71.35 -16.23
N TYR A 101 34.18 72.65 -16.55
CA TYR A 101 33.23 73.14 -17.54
C TYR A 101 33.70 72.94 -18.99
N CYS A 102 32.74 72.88 -19.90
CA CYS A 102 32.92 72.48 -21.31
C CYS A 102 33.55 71.07 -21.46
N ALA A 103 33.02 70.09 -20.73
CA ALA A 103 33.48 68.70 -20.73
C ALA A 103 33.63 68.09 -22.12
N SER A 104 32.70 68.41 -23.03
CA SER A 104 32.75 67.93 -24.42
C SER A 104 34.01 68.33 -25.19
N ARG A 105 34.83 69.23 -24.63
CA ARG A 105 36.12 69.67 -25.18
C ARG A 105 37.33 69.23 -24.36
N ILE A 106 37.17 68.38 -23.35
CA ILE A 106 38.31 67.82 -22.62
C ILE A 106 38.83 66.58 -23.34
N GLN A 107 40.11 66.58 -23.70
CA GLN A 107 40.76 65.48 -24.40
C GLN A 107 41.42 64.48 -23.45
N ALA A 108 42.02 64.96 -22.36
CA ALA A 108 42.64 64.11 -21.35
C ALA A 108 42.59 64.75 -19.96
N LEU A 109 42.42 63.89 -18.96
CA LEU A 109 42.63 64.19 -17.55
C LEU A 109 43.80 63.33 -17.11
N ASN A 110 44.99 63.94 -17.03
CA ASN A 110 46.23 63.20 -16.85
C ASN A 110 46.45 62.90 -15.37
N ASP A 111 46.04 61.69 -14.98
CA ASP A 111 46.15 61.07 -13.66
C ASP A 111 45.36 61.78 -12.54
N LEU A 112 44.20 61.21 -12.22
CA LEU A 112 43.33 61.59 -11.11
C LEU A 112 43.49 60.68 -9.90
N SER A 113 44.50 59.79 -9.87
CA SER A 113 44.63 58.81 -8.80
C SER A 113 44.94 59.40 -7.43
N ALA A 114 45.63 60.55 -7.41
CA ALA A 114 45.89 61.33 -6.20
C ALA A 114 44.66 62.15 -5.71
N CYS A 115 43.61 62.26 -6.53
CA CYS A 115 42.39 62.97 -6.16
C CYS A 115 41.44 62.12 -5.30
N TYR A 116 41.62 60.79 -5.24
CA TYR A 116 40.77 59.87 -4.47
C TYR A 116 39.27 60.13 -4.71
N ILE A 117 38.88 59.95 -5.97
CA ILE A 117 37.51 60.19 -6.43
C ILE A 117 36.53 59.26 -5.70
N HIS A 118 35.43 59.83 -5.21
CA HIS A 118 34.30 59.19 -4.55
C HIS A 118 33.13 58.98 -5.53
N ASP A 119 32.61 60.07 -6.09
CA ASP A 119 31.49 60.12 -7.05
C ASP A 119 31.95 60.77 -8.36
N ASN A 120 31.36 60.40 -9.50
CA ASN A 120 31.79 60.90 -10.81
C ASN A 120 30.72 60.82 -11.91
N ASP A 121 30.85 61.73 -12.87
CA ASP A 121 30.17 61.75 -14.15
C ASP A 121 31.12 62.27 -15.23
N PHE A 122 31.67 61.33 -16.02
CA PHE A 122 32.49 61.62 -17.20
C PHE A 122 31.69 61.51 -18.51
N SER A 123 30.36 61.34 -18.45
CA SER A 123 29.52 61.00 -19.60
C SER A 123 29.50 62.09 -20.69
N LYS A 124 29.71 63.35 -20.31
CA LYS A 124 29.75 64.51 -21.22
C LYS A 124 31.12 64.72 -21.86
N ALA A 125 32.15 63.99 -21.43
CA ALA A 125 33.53 64.16 -21.87
C ALA A 125 33.82 63.57 -23.27
N SER A 126 32.99 63.88 -24.27
CA SER A 126 32.96 63.21 -25.59
C SER A 126 34.28 63.18 -26.41
N LYS A 127 35.32 63.88 -25.94
CA LYS A 127 36.67 63.91 -26.54
C LYS A 127 37.75 63.23 -25.71
N LEU A 128 37.38 62.62 -24.59
CA LEU A 128 38.28 61.96 -23.65
C LEU A 128 38.95 60.74 -24.30
N LYS A 129 40.27 60.74 -24.29
CA LYS A 129 41.12 59.63 -24.78
C LYS A 129 41.74 58.81 -23.66
N THR A 130 42.05 59.45 -22.54
CA THR A 130 42.73 58.81 -21.41
C THR A 130 42.04 59.19 -20.12
N LEU A 131 41.70 58.18 -19.32
CA LEU A 131 41.22 58.35 -17.95
C LEU A 131 42.01 57.43 -17.01
N ILE A 132 42.71 58.03 -16.07
CA ILE A 132 43.50 57.33 -15.06
C ILE A 132 42.96 57.76 -13.70
N ILE A 133 42.33 56.83 -12.98
CA ILE A 133 41.85 56.99 -11.60
C ILE A 133 42.61 56.03 -10.67
N GLY A 134 43.07 54.90 -11.17
CA GLY A 134 43.86 53.93 -10.41
C GLY A 134 45.37 54.15 -10.50
N ASN A 135 46.10 53.64 -9.50
CA ASN A 135 47.56 53.74 -9.40
C ASN A 135 48.19 52.39 -9.06
N GLU A 136 49.40 52.10 -9.54
CA GLU A 136 50.11 50.83 -9.30
C GLU A 136 51.10 50.84 -8.13
N THR A 137 51.28 52.00 -7.48
CA THR A 137 52.14 52.12 -6.31
C THR A 137 51.72 51.10 -5.25
N ASN A 138 52.68 50.30 -4.76
CA ASN A 138 52.40 49.26 -3.78
C ASN A 138 51.73 49.85 -2.53
N GLY A 139 50.59 49.29 -2.13
CA GLY A 139 49.78 49.79 -1.00
C GLY A 139 48.83 50.95 -1.33
N TYR A 140 48.77 51.44 -2.58
CA TYR A 140 47.72 52.36 -3.00
C TYR A 140 46.35 51.67 -3.02
N GLN A 141 45.34 52.34 -2.48
CA GLN A 141 43.93 51.95 -2.63
C GLN A 141 43.04 53.19 -2.66
N ASN A 142 42.13 53.27 -3.64
CA ASN A 142 41.00 54.19 -3.56
C ASN A 142 39.74 53.44 -3.11
N THR A 143 39.45 53.50 -1.81
CA THR A 143 38.27 52.89 -1.19
C THR A 143 37.01 53.76 -1.29
N PHE A 144 37.11 54.99 -1.82
CA PHE A 144 35.95 55.87 -1.97
C PHE A 144 35.19 55.63 -3.27
N LEU A 145 35.88 55.24 -4.35
CA LEU A 145 35.24 55.02 -5.64
C LEU A 145 34.35 53.77 -5.61
N THR A 146 33.03 53.96 -5.72
CA THR A 146 32.03 52.88 -5.70
C THR A 146 31.34 52.65 -7.04
N ALA A 147 31.29 53.67 -7.89
CA ALA A 147 30.72 53.61 -9.23
C ALA A 147 31.60 54.37 -10.24
N LEU A 148 31.49 54.03 -11.53
CA LEU A 148 32.17 54.71 -12.62
C LEU A 148 31.17 55.03 -13.73
N ASN A 149 30.90 56.31 -13.95
CA ASN A 149 30.00 56.77 -15.01
C ASN A 149 30.80 57.32 -16.19
N MET A 150 31.07 56.45 -17.16
CA MET A 150 31.82 56.79 -18.37
C MET A 150 30.97 57.37 -19.49
N GLY A 151 29.65 57.13 -19.54
CA GLY A 151 28.84 57.42 -20.72
C GLY A 151 29.41 56.89 -22.05
N ASN A 152 29.08 57.55 -23.17
CA ASN A 152 29.43 57.11 -24.52
C ASN A 152 30.78 57.68 -25.01
N ASN A 153 31.87 57.35 -24.32
CA ASN A 153 33.22 57.83 -24.65
C ASN A 153 33.88 57.07 -25.81
N THR A 154 33.40 57.32 -27.03
CA THR A 154 33.84 56.64 -28.27
C THR A 154 35.33 56.81 -28.61
N LEU A 155 36.01 57.83 -28.08
CA LEU A 155 37.43 58.11 -28.33
C LEU A 155 38.36 57.60 -27.23
N LEU A 156 37.84 56.96 -26.19
CA LEU A 156 38.66 56.47 -25.08
C LEU A 156 39.61 55.39 -25.58
N GLU A 157 40.91 55.58 -25.36
CA GLU A 157 42.00 54.67 -25.75
C GLU A 157 42.56 53.94 -24.51
N THR A 158 42.56 54.58 -23.34
CA THR A 158 43.07 53.98 -22.09
C THR A 158 42.18 54.28 -20.89
N LEU A 159 41.81 53.23 -20.16
CA LEU A 159 41.14 53.28 -18.86
C LEU A 159 41.99 52.57 -17.82
N ASN A 160 42.41 53.30 -16.78
CA ASN A 160 43.11 52.72 -15.63
C ASN A 160 42.34 53.02 -14.33
N ILE A 161 41.79 51.98 -13.74
CA ILE A 161 41.00 51.97 -12.51
C ILE A 161 41.53 50.92 -11.52
N LYS A 162 42.81 50.53 -11.66
CA LYS A 162 43.42 49.53 -10.79
C LYS A 162 43.47 50.00 -9.34
N ASN A 163 43.41 49.05 -8.39
CA ASN A 163 43.46 49.32 -6.95
C ASN A 163 42.32 50.24 -6.46
N CYS A 164 41.12 50.11 -7.03
CA CYS A 164 39.89 50.70 -6.53
C CYS A 164 38.97 49.58 -5.98
N PRO A 165 39.23 49.05 -4.77
CA PRO A 165 38.63 47.80 -4.29
C PRO A 165 37.11 47.87 -4.08
N ASN A 166 36.54 49.06 -3.86
CA ASN A 166 35.11 49.22 -3.65
C ASN A 166 34.33 49.49 -4.95
N LEU A 167 35.03 49.63 -6.09
CA LEU A 167 34.39 49.72 -7.40
C LEU A 167 33.93 48.32 -7.80
N THR A 168 32.61 48.14 -7.87
CA THR A 168 31.98 46.82 -8.07
C THR A 168 30.91 46.85 -9.15
N GLY A 169 30.25 45.72 -9.39
CA GLY A 169 29.21 45.56 -10.40
C GLY A 169 29.77 45.46 -11.82
N SER A 170 28.99 45.95 -12.78
CA SER A 170 29.33 45.93 -14.21
C SER A 170 29.77 47.31 -14.68
N VAL A 171 30.85 47.38 -15.45
CA VAL A 171 31.26 48.62 -16.14
C VAL A 171 30.87 48.54 -17.62
N ASN A 172 30.09 49.52 -18.09
CA ASN A 172 29.67 49.60 -19.48
C ASN A 172 30.70 50.35 -20.33
N LEU A 173 31.36 49.62 -21.23
CA LEU A 173 32.34 50.12 -22.20
C LEU A 173 31.91 49.82 -23.65
N SER A 174 30.63 49.51 -23.87
CA SER A 174 30.10 49.07 -25.18
C SER A 174 30.28 50.12 -26.28
N ALA A 175 30.28 51.40 -25.93
CA ALA A 175 30.52 52.50 -26.85
C ALA A 175 32.01 52.84 -27.05
N CYS A 176 32.93 52.24 -26.27
CA CYS A 176 34.35 52.56 -26.27
C CYS A 176 35.13 51.73 -27.32
N GLU A 177 34.73 51.80 -28.59
CA GLU A 177 35.34 51.00 -29.68
C GLU A 177 36.85 51.27 -29.88
N ASN A 178 37.33 52.45 -29.49
CA ASN A 178 38.75 52.81 -29.60
C ASN A 178 39.58 52.42 -28.37
N LEU A 179 39.01 51.75 -27.37
CA LEU A 179 39.74 51.34 -26.17
C LEU A 179 40.83 50.34 -26.55
N ILE A 180 42.07 50.63 -26.16
CA ILE A 180 43.24 49.78 -26.42
C ILE A 180 43.69 49.10 -25.12
N ASN A 181 43.70 49.85 -24.01
CA ASN A 181 44.22 49.41 -22.72
C ASN A 181 43.18 49.52 -21.60
N LEU A 182 42.88 48.39 -20.95
CA LEU A 182 42.04 48.32 -19.76
C LEU A 182 42.85 47.75 -18.58
N TYR A 183 42.99 48.53 -17.52
CA TYR A 183 43.64 48.12 -16.27
C TYR A 183 42.65 48.22 -15.11
N ALA A 184 42.22 47.07 -14.59
CA ALA A 184 41.20 46.97 -13.54
C ALA A 184 41.56 45.97 -12.43
N GLN A 185 42.84 45.62 -12.29
CA GLN A 185 43.29 44.73 -11.22
C GLN A 185 42.93 45.30 -9.84
N ASN A 186 42.64 44.41 -8.89
CA ASN A 186 42.29 44.76 -7.50
C ASN A 186 41.06 45.72 -7.37
N THR A 187 40.13 45.62 -8.32
CA THR A 187 38.76 46.12 -8.18
C THR A 187 37.83 44.97 -7.77
N ALA A 188 36.59 45.28 -7.37
CA ALA A 188 35.54 44.29 -7.12
C ALA A 188 34.54 44.18 -8.28
N ILE A 189 34.95 44.59 -9.49
CA ILE A 189 34.14 44.53 -10.71
C ILE A 189 33.90 43.05 -11.07
N THR A 190 32.66 42.74 -11.41
CA THR A 190 32.25 41.37 -11.77
C THR A 190 32.13 41.16 -13.27
N SER A 191 31.98 42.23 -14.05
CA SER A 191 31.88 42.15 -15.51
C SER A 191 32.21 43.48 -16.23
N PHE A 192 32.64 43.36 -17.47
CA PHE A 192 32.82 44.47 -18.40
C PHE A 192 31.98 44.23 -19.65
N LEU A 193 31.10 45.17 -19.98
CA LEU A 193 30.40 45.16 -21.26
C LEU A 193 31.29 45.86 -22.30
N LEU A 194 32.12 45.10 -23.01
CA LEU A 194 33.03 45.62 -24.03
C LEU A 194 32.30 45.91 -25.36
N ALA A 195 32.91 46.77 -26.18
CA ALA A 195 32.40 47.06 -27.53
C ALA A 195 32.45 45.81 -28.42
N ASN A 196 31.41 45.62 -29.24
CA ASN A 196 31.42 44.61 -30.30
C ASN A 196 32.37 45.11 -31.41
N HIS A 197 33.43 44.36 -31.74
CA HIS A 197 34.49 44.77 -32.70
C HIS A 197 35.43 45.91 -32.23
N GLY A 198 35.73 46.03 -30.94
CA GLY A 198 36.64 47.06 -30.41
C GLY A 198 38.14 46.80 -30.66
N LYS A 199 38.96 47.87 -30.61
CA LYS A 199 40.43 47.86 -30.75
C LYS A 199 41.18 47.40 -29.50
N ILE A 200 40.49 46.76 -28.56
CA ILE A 200 41.07 46.39 -27.27
C ILE A 200 42.16 45.36 -27.49
N LYS A 201 43.36 45.68 -26.98
CA LYS A 201 44.55 44.85 -27.13
C LYS A 201 45.01 44.25 -25.82
N ASN A 202 44.93 45.04 -24.76
CA ASN A 202 45.38 44.70 -23.42
C ASN A 202 44.22 44.83 -22.43
N ALA A 203 43.85 43.73 -21.78
CA ALA A 203 42.83 43.72 -20.73
C ALA A 203 43.36 42.99 -19.50
N TYR A 204 43.53 43.73 -18.40
CA TYR A 204 43.94 43.20 -17.11
C TYR A 204 42.78 43.32 -16.12
N LEU A 205 42.15 42.20 -15.80
CA LEU A 205 40.88 42.11 -15.10
C LEU A 205 41.06 41.55 -13.67
N PRO A 206 40.17 41.89 -12.72
CA PRO A 206 40.26 41.43 -11.34
C PRO A 206 39.89 39.94 -11.18
N ALA A 207 40.18 39.35 -10.03
CA ALA A 207 39.82 37.97 -9.68
C ALA A 207 38.31 37.78 -9.42
N THR A 208 37.56 38.88 -9.28
CA THR A 208 36.12 38.91 -8.99
C THR A 208 35.25 38.76 -10.23
N ILE A 209 35.84 38.63 -11.41
CA ILE A 209 35.09 38.46 -12.66
C ILE A 209 34.24 37.19 -12.60
N ASN A 210 32.93 37.36 -12.80
CA ASN A 210 31.98 36.27 -12.92
C ASN A 210 31.37 36.14 -14.32
N THR A 211 31.54 37.16 -15.16
CA THR A 211 31.04 37.18 -16.53
C THR A 211 32.09 37.74 -17.48
N LEU A 212 32.41 36.95 -18.50
CA LEU A 212 33.26 37.36 -19.63
C LEU A 212 32.46 37.28 -20.93
N THR A 213 32.46 38.37 -21.69
CA THR A 213 31.81 38.43 -23.00
C THR A 213 32.74 39.07 -24.00
N PHE A 214 33.24 38.26 -24.93
CA PHE A 214 34.13 38.67 -26.01
C PHE A 214 33.41 38.43 -27.33
N LYS A 215 33.07 39.52 -28.03
CA LYS A 215 32.37 39.47 -29.32
C LYS A 215 33.22 40.18 -30.36
N ASN A 216 33.73 39.40 -31.30
CA ASN A 216 34.55 39.86 -32.43
C ASN A 216 35.80 40.66 -32.02
N LEU A 217 36.42 40.30 -30.89
CA LEU A 217 37.64 40.95 -30.41
C LEU A 217 38.86 40.28 -31.04
N LYS A 218 39.24 40.76 -32.23
CA LYS A 218 40.36 40.21 -33.01
C LYS A 218 41.73 40.73 -32.56
N ASP A 219 41.76 41.88 -31.89
CA ASP A 219 42.99 42.53 -31.45
C ASP A 219 43.38 42.22 -29.99
N LEU A 220 42.52 41.49 -29.23
CA LEU A 220 42.73 41.18 -27.81
C LEU A 220 43.81 40.11 -27.62
N THR A 221 45.06 40.48 -27.85
CA THR A 221 46.23 39.59 -27.79
C THR A 221 46.76 39.36 -26.38
N ASN A 222 46.35 40.17 -25.40
CA ASN A 222 46.87 40.13 -24.04
C ASN A 222 45.72 40.26 -23.04
N LEU A 223 45.06 39.13 -22.77
CA LEU A 223 44.05 38.98 -21.73
C LEU A 223 44.70 38.40 -20.48
N ASN A 224 44.61 39.11 -19.37
CA ASN A 224 45.06 38.64 -18.07
C ASN A 224 43.91 38.78 -17.07
N VAL A 225 43.46 37.65 -16.52
CA VAL A 225 42.44 37.61 -15.47
C VAL A 225 43.11 37.00 -14.24
N ALA A 226 43.03 37.67 -13.10
CA ALA A 226 43.77 37.27 -11.90
C ALA A 226 43.35 35.88 -11.34
N SER A 227 42.09 35.48 -11.53
CA SER A 227 41.58 34.13 -11.29
C SER A 227 40.27 33.93 -12.05
N TYR A 228 39.99 32.69 -12.47
CA TYR A 228 38.73 32.27 -13.08
C TYR A 228 37.79 31.55 -12.10
N ASP A 229 38.15 31.44 -10.82
CA ASP A 229 37.39 30.66 -9.82
C ASP A 229 35.95 31.18 -9.61
N ASN A 230 35.67 32.43 -10.00
CA ASN A 230 34.34 33.04 -9.89
C ASN A 230 33.54 33.05 -11.21
N LEU A 231 34.12 32.57 -12.31
CA LEU A 231 33.55 32.70 -13.65
C LEU A 231 32.32 31.79 -13.83
N GLN A 232 31.13 32.40 -13.92
CA GLN A 232 29.85 31.70 -14.11
C GLN A 232 29.34 31.78 -15.56
N THR A 233 29.62 32.88 -16.26
CA THR A 233 29.17 33.09 -17.65
C THR A 233 30.34 33.39 -18.56
N PHE A 234 30.50 32.59 -19.61
CA PHE A 234 31.53 32.81 -20.63
C PHE A 234 30.95 32.78 -22.04
N VAL A 235 31.02 33.94 -22.71
CA VAL A 235 30.64 34.11 -24.12
C VAL A 235 31.88 34.50 -24.90
N CYS A 236 32.30 33.66 -25.85
CA CYS A 236 33.41 33.93 -26.75
C CYS A 236 32.98 33.70 -28.19
N GLN A 237 32.67 34.78 -28.89
CA GLN A 237 32.20 34.75 -30.26
C GLN A 237 33.25 35.36 -31.18
N ASN A 238 33.79 34.54 -32.09
CA ASN A 238 34.70 34.96 -33.15
C ASN A 238 35.85 35.87 -32.64
N SER A 239 36.41 35.58 -31.47
CA SER A 239 37.49 36.36 -30.84
C SER A 239 38.78 35.53 -30.81
N ILE A 240 39.95 36.18 -30.73
CA ILE A 240 41.25 35.49 -30.80
C ILE A 240 41.67 34.78 -29.50
N VAL A 241 40.87 34.93 -28.43
CA VAL A 241 41.17 34.39 -27.09
C VAL A 241 41.06 32.87 -27.09
N ASP A 242 41.98 32.19 -26.39
CA ASP A 242 41.92 30.73 -26.18
C ASP A 242 40.75 30.36 -25.26
N ALA A 243 39.61 30.05 -25.88
CA ALA A 243 38.40 29.66 -25.16
C ALA A 243 38.56 28.30 -24.45
N LEU A 244 39.39 27.39 -24.98
CA LEU A 244 39.53 26.04 -24.44
C LEU A 244 40.27 26.07 -23.10
N GLU A 245 41.36 26.84 -23.01
CA GLU A 245 42.13 27.00 -21.77
C GLU A 245 41.28 27.62 -20.65
N ILE A 246 40.52 28.67 -20.96
CA ILE A 246 39.61 29.33 -20.00
C ILE A 246 38.55 28.34 -19.50
N ILE A 247 37.90 27.61 -20.42
CA ILE A 247 36.88 26.62 -20.07
C ILE A 247 37.46 25.52 -19.17
N LYS A 248 38.61 24.94 -19.53
CA LYS A 248 39.25 23.89 -18.72
C LYS A 248 39.54 24.36 -17.30
N THR A 249 39.96 25.62 -17.15
CA THR A 249 40.26 26.22 -15.85
C THR A 249 39.00 26.52 -15.03
N ALA A 250 37.92 26.95 -15.68
CA ALA A 250 36.69 27.42 -15.02
C ALA A 250 35.53 26.41 -15.00
N ILE A 251 35.70 25.19 -15.53
CA ILE A 251 34.59 24.26 -15.79
C ILE A 251 33.74 23.92 -14.56
N SER A 252 34.31 23.97 -13.35
CA SER A 252 33.62 23.67 -12.10
C SER A 252 32.67 24.78 -11.64
N THR A 253 32.81 26.00 -12.14
CA THR A 253 32.03 27.18 -11.72
C THR A 253 31.15 27.76 -12.81
N LEU A 254 31.41 27.40 -14.07
CA LEU A 254 30.59 27.78 -15.22
C LEU A 254 29.16 27.26 -15.10
N LYS A 255 28.22 28.13 -15.46
CA LYS A 255 26.78 27.86 -15.57
C LYS A 255 26.26 28.12 -16.97
N THR A 256 26.84 29.10 -17.67
CA THR A 256 26.41 29.54 -18.99
C THR A 256 27.61 29.67 -19.92
N VAL A 257 27.57 29.00 -21.08
CA VAL A 257 28.66 28.95 -22.05
C VAL A 257 28.14 29.14 -23.47
N SER A 258 28.78 30.04 -24.23
CA SER A 258 28.47 30.24 -25.65
C SER A 258 29.70 30.59 -26.45
N ILE A 259 30.18 29.64 -27.24
CA ILE A 259 31.44 29.70 -27.96
C ILE A 259 31.19 29.44 -29.44
N THR A 260 31.76 30.31 -30.29
CA THR A 260 31.67 30.13 -31.75
C THR A 260 33.03 30.26 -32.41
N GLY A 261 33.20 29.52 -33.52
CA GLY A 261 34.49 29.44 -34.22
C GLY A 261 35.48 28.51 -33.52
N ILE A 262 34.98 27.43 -32.92
CA ILE A 262 35.79 26.40 -32.26
C ILE A 262 36.61 25.64 -33.31
N ASP A 263 37.88 25.37 -32.97
CA ASP A 263 38.72 24.37 -33.63
C ASP A 263 39.54 23.65 -32.55
N TRP A 264 38.99 22.57 -31.98
CA TRP A 264 39.58 21.87 -30.83
C TRP A 264 39.97 20.42 -31.14
N ASN A 265 41.07 19.99 -30.54
CA ASN A 265 41.47 18.59 -30.46
C ASN A 265 41.33 18.14 -29.00
N LEU A 266 40.43 17.19 -28.71
CA LEU A 266 40.18 16.68 -27.37
C LEU A 266 40.54 15.20 -27.28
N GLU A 267 41.05 14.78 -26.12
CA GLU A 267 41.40 13.37 -25.88
C GLU A 267 40.17 12.46 -25.74
N ASN A 268 39.07 13.00 -25.20
CA ASN A 268 37.82 12.29 -24.95
C ASN A 268 36.62 13.25 -24.88
N THR A 269 35.44 12.71 -24.60
CA THR A 269 34.16 13.44 -24.52
C THR A 269 33.88 14.08 -23.16
N ASP A 270 34.73 13.94 -22.14
CA ASP A 270 34.39 14.29 -20.75
C ASP A 270 34.08 15.77 -20.57
N LEU A 271 34.81 16.64 -21.29
CA LEU A 271 34.54 18.07 -21.31
C LEU A 271 33.17 18.36 -21.94
N LEU A 272 32.85 17.71 -23.05
CA LEU A 272 31.57 17.89 -23.74
C LEU A 272 30.40 17.47 -22.84
N LYS A 273 30.50 16.33 -22.15
CA LYS A 273 29.48 15.89 -21.18
C LYS A 273 29.19 16.91 -20.08
N LYS A 274 30.20 17.67 -19.65
CA LYS A 274 30.03 18.75 -18.68
C LYS A 274 29.37 19.97 -19.33
N LEU A 275 29.84 20.39 -20.50
CA LEU A 275 29.30 21.53 -21.25
C LEU A 275 27.84 21.31 -21.68
N ALA A 276 27.47 20.08 -22.00
CA ALA A 276 26.11 19.67 -22.36
C ALA A 276 25.09 19.89 -21.22
N LYS A 277 25.55 20.05 -19.98
CA LYS A 277 24.70 20.33 -18.80
C LYS A 277 24.61 21.82 -18.45
N LEU A 278 25.31 22.68 -19.19
CA LEU A 278 25.33 24.12 -18.95
C LEU A 278 24.34 24.84 -19.85
N GLY A 279 23.85 26.00 -19.42
CA GLY A 279 23.04 26.89 -20.26
C GLY A 279 23.87 27.65 -21.29
N GLY A 280 23.21 28.41 -22.15
CA GLY A 280 23.83 29.23 -23.19
C GLY A 280 23.18 30.59 -23.34
N ILE A 281 23.70 31.40 -24.26
CA ILE A 281 23.19 32.70 -24.68
C ILE A 281 23.15 32.68 -26.21
N ASP A 282 21.97 32.93 -26.76
CA ASP A 282 21.75 32.93 -28.21
C ASP A 282 22.32 34.19 -28.90
N GLU A 283 22.14 34.28 -30.21
CA GLU A 283 22.60 35.41 -31.03
C GLU A 283 21.94 36.76 -30.65
N ASN A 284 20.74 36.72 -30.05
CA ASN A 284 20.01 37.90 -29.60
C ASN A 284 20.37 38.33 -28.16
N GLY A 285 21.24 37.56 -27.48
CA GLY A 285 21.62 37.81 -26.09
C GLY A 285 20.64 37.24 -25.06
N ILE A 286 19.76 36.33 -25.46
CA ILE A 286 18.77 35.67 -24.60
C ILE A 286 19.39 34.39 -24.04
N THR A 287 19.21 34.17 -22.73
CA THR A 287 19.64 32.93 -22.07
C THR A 287 18.79 31.75 -22.53
N ILE A 288 19.43 30.64 -22.85
CA ILE A 288 18.81 29.37 -23.25
C ILE A 288 19.31 28.23 -22.35
N ASP A 289 18.53 27.15 -22.26
CA ASP A 289 18.81 26.03 -21.34
C ASP A 289 20.02 25.19 -21.74
N GLN A 290 20.52 25.34 -22.97
CA GLN A 290 21.62 24.56 -23.52
C GLN A 290 22.79 25.46 -23.92
N SER A 291 24.01 24.99 -23.65
CA SER A 291 25.22 25.70 -24.07
C SER A 291 25.31 25.79 -25.59
N VAL A 292 25.99 26.81 -26.08
CA VAL A 292 26.18 27.02 -27.52
C VAL A 292 27.62 26.70 -27.88
N LEU A 293 27.83 25.69 -28.73
CA LEU A 293 29.13 25.39 -29.33
C LEU A 293 28.98 25.34 -30.85
N THR A 294 29.82 26.07 -31.58
CA THR A 294 29.85 26.02 -33.05
C THR A 294 31.29 25.98 -33.56
N GLY A 295 31.54 25.18 -34.60
CA GLY A 295 32.88 24.94 -35.14
C GLY A 295 33.20 23.45 -35.30
N THR A 296 34.48 23.10 -35.22
CA THR A 296 35.00 21.73 -35.40
C THR A 296 35.69 21.21 -34.15
N ILE A 297 35.38 19.97 -33.77
CA ILE A 297 36.07 19.24 -32.71
C ILE A 297 36.52 17.88 -33.26
N HIS A 298 37.75 17.47 -32.94
CA HIS A 298 38.24 16.13 -33.21
C HIS A 298 38.42 15.33 -31.90
N ILE A 299 37.94 14.09 -31.88
CA ILE A 299 38.04 13.15 -30.74
C ILE A 299 38.45 11.75 -31.27
N PRO A 300 39.52 11.11 -30.77
CA PRO A 300 39.98 9.83 -31.30
C PRO A 300 38.93 8.69 -31.28
N VAL A 301 38.19 8.57 -30.16
CA VAL A 301 37.20 7.51 -29.95
C VAL A 301 35.87 8.12 -29.52
N MET A 302 34.82 7.85 -30.31
CA MET A 302 33.47 8.34 -30.05
C MET A 302 32.52 7.19 -29.69
N ARG A 303 31.57 7.42 -28.77
CA ARG A 303 30.49 6.45 -28.53
C ARG A 303 29.24 6.86 -29.30
N GLN A 304 28.50 5.86 -29.78
CA GLN A 304 27.36 6.07 -30.65
C GLN A 304 26.26 6.94 -30.01
N GLN A 305 25.89 6.68 -28.75
CA GLN A 305 24.85 7.48 -28.09
C GLN A 305 25.33 8.90 -27.78
N GLU A 306 26.57 9.05 -27.30
CA GLU A 306 27.16 10.36 -27.02
C GLU A 306 27.21 11.24 -28.29
N TYR A 307 27.58 10.65 -29.43
CA TYR A 307 27.55 11.35 -30.72
C TYR A 307 26.14 11.81 -31.09
N LYS A 308 25.16 10.90 -30.97
CA LYS A 308 23.76 11.21 -31.23
C LYS A 308 23.27 12.34 -30.32
N ASP A 309 23.58 12.30 -29.03
CA ASP A 309 23.17 13.33 -28.07
C ASP A 309 23.82 14.70 -28.41
N PHE A 310 25.10 14.71 -28.77
CA PHE A 310 25.82 15.95 -29.04
C PHE A 310 25.44 16.62 -30.36
N VAL A 311 25.39 15.89 -31.47
CA VAL A 311 25.20 16.47 -32.81
C VAL A 311 23.94 16.01 -33.52
N GLY A 312 23.27 14.97 -33.03
CA GLY A 312 21.99 14.49 -33.56
C GLY A 312 22.12 13.53 -34.73
N THR A 313 20.98 13.36 -35.39
CA THR A 313 20.78 12.60 -36.64
C THR A 313 19.94 13.45 -37.59
N ASP A 314 19.76 13.00 -38.83
CA ASP A 314 18.91 13.68 -39.81
C ASP A 314 17.47 13.90 -39.32
N ASP A 315 16.98 13.03 -38.43
CA ASP A 315 15.60 13.05 -37.92
C ASP A 315 15.46 13.69 -36.51
N GLU A 316 16.57 13.80 -35.76
CA GLU A 316 16.56 14.25 -34.35
C GLU A 316 17.77 15.15 -34.08
N PRO A 317 17.57 16.47 -33.84
CA PRO A 317 18.68 17.38 -33.60
C PRO A 317 19.34 17.10 -32.25
N GLY A 318 20.68 17.10 -32.22
CA GLY A 318 21.45 17.01 -30.99
C GLY A 318 21.51 18.35 -30.24
N ILE A 319 22.23 18.35 -29.12
CA ILE A 319 22.43 19.55 -28.28
C ILE A 319 23.08 20.69 -29.08
N TRP A 320 24.06 20.38 -29.92
CA TRP A 320 24.81 21.36 -30.72
C TRP A 320 24.71 21.07 -32.21
N THR A 321 23.62 21.53 -32.83
CA THR A 321 23.33 21.35 -34.27
C THR A 321 24.35 21.99 -35.22
N ASN A 322 25.08 23.01 -34.75
CA ASN A 322 26.09 23.73 -35.53
C ASN A 322 27.54 23.33 -35.17
N LEU A 323 27.70 22.22 -34.44
CA LEU A 323 29.00 21.65 -34.08
C LEU A 323 29.30 20.46 -35.00
N THR A 324 30.47 20.46 -35.61
CA THR A 324 30.96 19.30 -36.36
C THR A 324 31.95 18.53 -35.50
N ILE A 325 31.64 17.26 -35.20
CA ILE A 325 32.55 16.36 -34.50
C ILE A 325 33.12 15.34 -35.48
N THR A 326 34.44 15.26 -35.56
CA THR A 326 35.18 14.22 -36.31
C THR A 326 35.84 13.23 -35.35
N TYR A 327 36.02 11.99 -35.78
CA TYR A 327 36.58 10.92 -34.96
C TYR A 327 37.32 9.85 -35.78
N ASP A 328 38.25 9.14 -35.16
CA ASP A 328 39.00 8.06 -35.82
C ASP A 328 38.21 6.74 -35.77
N SER A 329 37.48 6.50 -34.68
CA SER A 329 36.72 5.27 -34.46
C SER A 329 35.46 5.50 -33.63
N MET A 330 34.48 4.58 -33.80
CA MET A 330 33.21 4.62 -33.07
C MET A 330 32.92 3.30 -32.35
N ILE A 331 32.54 3.41 -31.07
CA ILE A 331 32.07 2.28 -30.24
C ILE A 331 30.55 2.21 -30.33
N ALA A 332 30.04 1.06 -30.79
CA ALA A 332 28.61 0.74 -30.77
C ALA A 332 28.12 0.54 -29.33
N GLN A 333 26.92 1.02 -29.03
CA GLN A 333 26.26 0.85 -27.73
C GLN A 333 24.89 0.22 -27.91
N PHE A 334 24.43 -0.51 -26.90
CA PHE A 334 23.12 -1.16 -26.88
C PHE A 334 22.30 -0.68 -25.70
N LYS A 335 20.99 -0.56 -25.93
CA LYS A 335 20.03 -0.11 -24.93
C LYS A 335 19.67 -1.25 -23.99
N VAL A 336 19.89 -1.04 -22.69
CA VAL A 336 19.43 -1.92 -21.62
C VAL A 336 18.32 -1.20 -20.85
N SER A 337 17.11 -1.75 -20.87
CA SER A 337 15.95 -1.19 -20.18
C SER A 337 15.62 -2.01 -18.94
N PHE A 338 15.63 -1.36 -17.78
CA PHE A 338 15.21 -1.96 -16.52
C PHE A 338 13.73 -1.65 -16.31
N LEU A 339 12.91 -2.69 -16.19
CA LEU A 339 11.45 -2.58 -16.07
C LEU A 339 10.97 -3.11 -14.73
N ASN A 340 9.86 -2.54 -14.24
CA ASN A 340 9.12 -3.11 -13.12
C ASN A 340 8.32 -4.34 -13.58
N ASP A 341 7.95 -5.21 -12.63
CA ASP A 341 7.10 -6.38 -12.83
C ASP A 341 5.60 -6.05 -12.68
N ASP A 342 5.20 -4.83 -13.03
CA ASP A 342 3.81 -4.45 -13.13
C ASP A 342 3.24 -4.77 -14.53
N SER A 343 1.92 -4.75 -14.65
CA SER A 343 1.24 -5.03 -15.92
C SER A 343 1.59 -4.04 -17.03
N ASN A 344 1.98 -2.82 -16.66
CA ASN A 344 2.36 -1.76 -17.60
C ASN A 344 3.83 -1.82 -18.02
N LYS A 345 4.64 -2.70 -17.42
CA LYS A 345 6.09 -2.79 -17.63
C LYS A 345 6.78 -1.43 -17.52
N THR A 346 6.49 -0.73 -16.41
CA THR A 346 7.00 0.61 -16.14
C THR A 346 8.52 0.65 -16.24
N VAL A 347 9.06 1.57 -17.05
CA VAL A 347 10.50 1.76 -17.21
C VAL A 347 11.07 2.43 -15.95
N LEU A 348 12.03 1.78 -15.32
CA LEU A 348 12.71 2.24 -14.11
C LEU A 348 14.03 2.94 -14.42
N ASP A 349 14.79 2.43 -15.40
CA ASP A 349 16.07 2.98 -15.83
C ASP A 349 16.40 2.55 -17.27
N ILE A 350 17.19 3.37 -17.98
CA ILE A 350 17.73 3.06 -19.31
C ILE A 350 19.24 3.30 -19.30
N GLN A 351 20.00 2.29 -19.72
CA GLN A 351 21.45 2.37 -19.87
C GLN A 351 21.84 2.14 -21.33
N TYR A 352 22.79 2.92 -21.83
CA TYR A 352 23.46 2.65 -23.10
C TYR A 352 24.84 2.07 -22.81
N VAL A 353 24.99 0.77 -23.07
CA VAL A 353 26.15 -0.02 -22.67
C VAL A 353 27.03 -0.30 -23.88
N ASP A 354 28.34 -0.03 -23.76
CA ASP A 354 29.33 -0.32 -24.80
C ASP A 354 29.29 -1.80 -25.21
N LYS A 355 29.41 -2.09 -26.51
CA LYS A 355 29.44 -3.46 -27.04
C LYS A 355 30.51 -4.30 -26.33
N GLY A 356 30.09 -5.39 -25.70
CA GLY A 356 30.95 -6.30 -24.93
C GLY A 356 31.19 -5.90 -23.46
N SER A 357 30.55 -4.83 -22.98
CA SER A 357 30.53 -4.42 -21.57
C SER A 357 29.31 -4.98 -20.82
N CYS A 358 29.23 -4.72 -19.52
CA CYS A 358 28.15 -5.17 -18.63
C CYS A 358 27.25 -4.00 -18.26
N ALA A 359 25.96 -4.26 -18.05
CA ALA A 359 25.09 -3.29 -17.40
C ALA A 359 25.46 -3.15 -15.91
N VAL A 360 25.16 -2.00 -15.32
CA VAL A 360 25.39 -1.75 -13.90
C VAL A 360 24.05 -1.79 -13.17
N ASP A 361 24.04 -2.24 -11.92
CA ASP A 361 22.80 -2.24 -11.14
C ASP A 361 22.35 -0.79 -10.89
N PRO A 362 21.17 -0.38 -11.41
CA PRO A 362 20.75 1.01 -11.31
C PRO A 362 20.41 1.41 -9.87
N THR A 363 20.17 0.45 -8.96
CA THR A 363 19.85 0.74 -7.55
C THR A 363 21.09 1.02 -6.70
N THR A 364 22.29 0.64 -7.16
CA THR A 364 23.54 0.74 -6.38
C THR A 364 24.69 1.42 -7.12
N ARG A 365 24.49 1.86 -8.36
CA ARG A 365 25.51 2.62 -9.13
C ARG A 365 25.89 3.93 -8.44
N GLN A 366 27.13 4.38 -8.64
CA GLN A 366 27.69 5.58 -8.00
C GLN A 366 27.04 6.88 -8.50
N ASP A 367 26.76 6.95 -9.80
CA ASP A 367 26.20 8.13 -10.45
C ASP A 367 24.70 7.95 -10.66
N ASP A 368 23.90 8.86 -10.11
CA ASP A 368 22.43 8.92 -10.23
C ASP A 368 21.71 7.56 -10.02
N PRO A 369 21.84 6.91 -8.83
CA PRO A 369 21.14 5.67 -8.53
C PRO A 369 19.62 5.90 -8.45
N ILE A 370 18.85 4.90 -8.91
CA ILE A 370 17.39 4.90 -8.75
C ILE A 370 16.99 4.39 -7.36
N ALA A 371 15.80 4.76 -6.92
CA ALA A 371 15.20 4.16 -5.72
C ALA A 371 14.95 2.66 -5.91
N ILE A 372 14.98 1.90 -4.81
CA ILE A 372 14.64 0.46 -4.83
C ILE A 372 13.23 0.28 -5.41
N PRO A 373 13.04 -0.58 -6.42
CA PRO A 373 11.73 -0.79 -7.04
C PRO A 373 10.66 -1.26 -6.04
N ILE A 374 9.45 -0.73 -6.16
CA ILE A 374 8.32 -1.09 -5.28
C ILE A 374 7.23 -1.77 -6.11
N LYS A 375 6.64 -2.84 -5.56
CA LYS A 375 5.43 -3.49 -6.06
C LYS A 375 4.33 -3.33 -5.01
N GLN A 376 3.16 -2.87 -5.43
CA GLN A 376 2.03 -2.69 -4.51
C GLN A 376 1.60 -4.04 -3.92
N SER A 377 1.37 -4.07 -2.61
CA SER A 377 0.78 -5.22 -1.92
C SER A 377 -0.62 -5.52 -2.45
N THR A 378 -0.98 -6.79 -2.47
CA THR A 378 -2.35 -7.24 -2.68
C THR A 378 -3.06 -7.38 -1.33
N ILE A 379 -4.32 -7.81 -1.34
CA ILE A 379 -5.02 -8.21 -0.10
C ILE A 379 -4.40 -9.48 0.53
N GLU A 380 -3.69 -10.28 -0.25
CA GLU A 380 -3.11 -11.54 0.23
C GLU A 380 -1.64 -11.38 0.61
N ASN A 381 -0.86 -10.63 -0.17
CA ASN A 381 0.60 -10.65 -0.13
C ASN A 381 1.22 -9.25 -0.10
N ASP A 382 2.30 -9.11 0.68
CA ASP A 382 3.28 -8.04 0.58
C ASP A 382 4.43 -8.46 -0.32
N PHE A 383 5.06 -7.50 -1.01
CA PHE A 383 6.16 -7.75 -1.95
C PHE A 383 7.42 -6.97 -1.57
N THR A 384 8.56 -7.65 -1.57
CA THR A 384 9.88 -7.03 -1.34
C THR A 384 10.79 -7.28 -2.53
N PHE A 385 11.50 -6.24 -2.99
CA PHE A 385 12.43 -6.36 -4.11
C PHE A 385 13.59 -7.31 -3.77
N LYS A 386 13.78 -8.32 -4.62
CA LYS A 386 14.82 -9.36 -4.49
C LYS A 386 16.06 -9.06 -5.34
N GLY A 387 15.87 -8.40 -6.48
CA GLY A 387 16.90 -8.17 -7.47
C GLY A 387 16.34 -8.20 -8.89
N TRP A 388 17.18 -8.53 -9.85
CA TRP A 388 16.84 -8.53 -11.27
C TRP A 388 16.72 -9.97 -11.81
N ASP A 389 15.92 -10.16 -12.85
CA ASP A 389 15.66 -11.47 -13.48
C ASP A 389 16.84 -12.02 -14.29
N THR A 390 17.89 -11.22 -14.47
CA THR A 390 19.07 -11.54 -15.26
C THR A 390 20.35 -11.20 -14.51
N VAL A 391 21.43 -11.89 -14.89
CA VAL A 391 22.76 -11.69 -14.30
C VAL A 391 23.40 -10.46 -14.95
N LEU A 392 23.59 -9.38 -14.18
CA LEU A 392 24.12 -8.12 -14.71
C LEU A 392 25.58 -8.19 -15.18
N SER A 393 26.34 -9.22 -14.79
CA SER A 393 27.71 -9.45 -15.28
C SER A 393 27.79 -10.03 -16.70
N ASP A 394 26.66 -10.35 -17.33
CA ASP A 394 26.62 -10.77 -18.73
C ASP A 394 27.09 -9.65 -19.67
N LYS A 395 27.80 -10.04 -20.75
CA LYS A 395 28.23 -9.10 -21.79
C LYS A 395 27.08 -8.74 -22.73
N ILE A 396 26.94 -7.46 -23.05
CA ILE A 396 25.88 -6.93 -23.91
C ILE A 396 26.34 -6.84 -25.37
N PHE A 397 25.59 -7.47 -26.27
CA PHE A 397 25.83 -7.48 -27.72
C PHE A 397 24.60 -7.10 -28.58
N ALA A 398 23.47 -6.80 -27.93
CA ALA A 398 22.22 -6.35 -28.51
C ALA A 398 21.38 -5.66 -27.41
N ASP A 399 20.32 -4.95 -27.78
CA ASP A 399 19.38 -4.36 -26.82
C ASP A 399 18.78 -5.44 -25.89
N ARG A 400 18.58 -5.09 -24.61
CA ARG A 400 18.11 -6.03 -23.58
C ARG A 400 17.06 -5.39 -22.68
N VAL A 401 16.11 -6.22 -22.23
CA VAL A 401 15.14 -5.88 -21.19
C VAL A 401 15.46 -6.72 -19.95
N ILE A 402 15.45 -6.08 -18.78
CA ILE A 402 15.73 -6.69 -17.48
C ILE A 402 14.57 -6.34 -16.54
N ASN A 403 13.93 -7.33 -15.92
CA ASN A 403 12.77 -7.11 -15.05
C ASN A 403 13.13 -7.22 -13.56
N ALA A 404 12.49 -6.39 -12.74
CA ALA A 404 12.53 -6.50 -11.30
C ALA A 404 11.90 -7.83 -10.81
N VAL A 405 12.49 -8.44 -9.79
CA VAL A 405 12.01 -9.68 -9.16
C VAL A 405 11.68 -9.40 -7.70
N TYR A 406 10.57 -9.95 -7.22
CA TYR A 406 10.07 -9.75 -5.86
C TYR A 406 9.94 -11.07 -5.09
N THR A 407 10.13 -11.02 -3.77
CA THR A 407 9.68 -12.05 -2.84
C THR A 407 8.32 -11.68 -2.26
N SER A 408 7.37 -12.62 -2.20
CA SER A 408 6.05 -12.43 -1.59
C SER A 408 5.99 -12.99 -0.16
N THR A 409 5.24 -12.31 0.71
CA THR A 409 4.92 -12.77 2.06
C THR A 409 3.43 -12.58 2.34
N ILE A 410 2.78 -13.60 2.91
CA ILE A 410 1.34 -13.56 3.26
C ILE A 410 1.11 -12.48 4.32
N ARG A 411 0.08 -11.66 4.12
CA ARG A 411 -0.32 -10.58 5.02
C ARG A 411 -1.08 -11.11 6.23
N ASN A 412 -0.94 -10.42 7.35
CA ASN A 412 -1.74 -10.66 8.55
C ASN A 412 -2.83 -9.62 8.69
N TYR A 413 -3.99 -10.04 9.20
CA TYR A 413 -5.14 -9.20 9.49
C TYR A 413 -5.67 -9.46 10.89
N THR A 414 -6.39 -8.48 11.42
CA THR A 414 -6.99 -8.52 12.76
C THR A 414 -8.46 -8.91 12.67
N VAL A 415 -8.83 -9.99 13.35
CA VAL A 415 -10.23 -10.42 13.54
C VAL A 415 -10.64 -10.11 14.98
N LYS A 416 -11.74 -9.36 15.15
CA LYS A 416 -12.30 -9.01 16.46
C LYS A 416 -13.69 -9.60 16.62
N TYR A 417 -13.93 -10.34 17.69
CA TYR A 417 -15.27 -10.76 18.08
C TYR A 417 -15.85 -9.78 19.09
N ASN A 418 -17.00 -9.18 18.76
CA ASN A 418 -17.66 -8.15 19.55
C ASN A 418 -19.07 -8.57 19.97
N SER A 419 -19.49 -8.19 21.17
CA SER A 419 -20.88 -8.27 21.60
C SER A 419 -21.33 -6.91 22.14
N LYS A 420 -22.35 -6.31 21.51
CA LYS A 420 -22.94 -5.01 21.89
C LYS A 420 -21.89 -3.92 22.17
N GLY A 421 -20.86 -3.84 21.32
CA GLY A 421 -19.78 -2.85 21.41
C GLY A 421 -18.60 -3.23 22.32
N LEU A 422 -18.68 -4.35 23.04
CA LEU A 422 -17.57 -4.90 23.82
C LEU A 422 -16.78 -5.91 22.99
N THR A 423 -15.46 -5.73 22.90
CA THR A 423 -14.56 -6.72 22.28
C THR A 423 -14.29 -7.87 23.24
N LEU A 424 -14.68 -9.07 22.82
CA LEU A 424 -14.54 -10.32 23.56
C LEU A 424 -13.25 -11.06 23.20
N GLN A 425 -12.79 -10.94 21.95
CA GLN A 425 -11.55 -11.54 21.45
C GLN A 425 -10.97 -10.67 20.34
N GLU A 426 -9.65 -10.56 20.29
CA GLU A 426 -8.89 -9.92 19.21
C GLU A 426 -7.71 -10.81 18.83
N THR A 427 -7.59 -11.15 17.54
CA THR A 427 -6.56 -12.06 17.05
C THR A 427 -5.99 -11.56 15.74
N VAL A 428 -4.66 -11.56 15.63
CA VAL A 428 -3.95 -11.28 14.38
C VAL A 428 -3.59 -12.62 13.73
N ALA A 429 -4.01 -12.83 12.49
CA ALA A 429 -3.80 -14.09 11.78
C ALA A 429 -3.51 -13.88 10.29
N PRO A 430 -2.84 -14.83 9.61
CA PRO A 430 -2.55 -14.73 8.18
C PRO A 430 -3.81 -14.76 7.32
N TYR A 431 -3.79 -14.07 6.17
CA TYR A 431 -4.82 -14.16 5.14
C TYR A 431 -5.07 -15.63 4.73
N GLY A 432 -6.33 -15.97 4.48
CA GLY A 432 -6.76 -17.32 4.12
C GLY A 432 -6.84 -18.31 5.29
N THR A 433 -6.61 -17.87 6.53
CA THR A 433 -6.81 -18.69 7.73
C THR A 433 -8.18 -18.46 8.35
N TYR A 434 -8.52 -19.23 9.39
CA TYR A 434 -9.78 -19.11 10.13
C TYR A 434 -9.50 -18.87 11.61
N VAL A 435 -10.11 -17.82 12.19
CA VAL A 435 -10.03 -17.47 13.60
C VAL A 435 -11.35 -17.80 14.28
N LYS A 436 -11.37 -18.82 15.14
CA LYS A 436 -12.54 -19.17 15.93
C LYS A 436 -12.67 -18.28 17.17
N TYR A 437 -13.91 -18.04 17.58
CA TYR A 437 -14.19 -17.51 18.92
C TYR A 437 -14.05 -18.59 19.99
N GLU A 438 -13.14 -18.38 20.95
CA GLU A 438 -12.82 -19.36 22.01
C GLU A 438 -13.47 -19.03 23.36
N GLY A 439 -14.13 -17.87 23.48
CA GLY A 439 -14.76 -17.45 24.73
C GLY A 439 -16.13 -18.09 24.99
N ASP A 440 -16.72 -17.72 26.13
CA ASP A 440 -18.07 -18.15 26.51
C ASP A 440 -19.14 -17.61 25.56
N THR A 441 -20.23 -18.37 25.38
CA THR A 441 -21.37 -17.92 24.56
C THR A 441 -21.83 -16.52 25.00
N PRO A 442 -21.90 -15.53 24.10
CA PRO A 442 -22.27 -14.16 24.47
C PRO A 442 -23.63 -14.09 25.18
N VAL A 443 -23.71 -13.27 26.23
CA VAL A 443 -24.94 -13.02 27.01
C VAL A 443 -25.25 -11.53 27.03
N TYR A 444 -26.52 -11.15 26.90
CA TYR A 444 -26.95 -9.76 26.97
C TYR A 444 -28.30 -9.59 27.69
N THR A 445 -28.25 -9.10 28.93
CA THR A 445 -29.41 -9.00 29.83
C THR A 445 -29.77 -7.57 30.23
N ALA A 446 -29.06 -6.56 29.71
CA ALA A 446 -29.24 -5.16 30.13
C ALA A 446 -30.65 -4.59 29.84
N GLU A 447 -31.36 -5.14 28.86
CA GLU A 447 -32.72 -4.71 28.49
C GLU A 447 -33.83 -5.52 29.19
N GLU A 448 -33.49 -6.54 29.99
CA GLU A 448 -34.50 -7.41 30.62
C GLU A 448 -35.43 -6.66 31.58
N ALA A 449 -34.95 -5.58 32.22
CA ALA A 449 -35.76 -4.72 33.08
C ALA A 449 -36.89 -3.99 32.32
N ALA A 450 -36.77 -3.89 30.98
CA ALA A 450 -37.78 -3.37 30.09
C ALA A 450 -38.57 -4.50 29.37
N TYR A 451 -38.55 -5.73 29.90
CA TYR A 451 -39.23 -6.90 29.33
C TYR A 451 -38.77 -7.28 27.92
N LYS A 452 -37.55 -6.88 27.55
CA LYS A 452 -36.92 -7.24 26.29
C LYS A 452 -35.78 -8.22 26.53
N TYR A 453 -35.97 -9.42 26.03
CA TYR A 453 -35.08 -10.56 26.25
C TYR A 453 -34.29 -10.86 24.98
N ASN A 454 -33.00 -11.16 25.15
CA ASN A 454 -32.09 -11.41 24.04
C ASN A 454 -31.40 -12.76 24.24
N LEU A 455 -31.39 -13.60 23.20
CA LEU A 455 -30.72 -14.90 23.22
C LEU A 455 -29.72 -14.98 22.07
N PHE A 456 -28.49 -15.41 22.34
CA PHE A 456 -27.44 -15.46 21.32
C PHE A 456 -27.80 -16.46 20.22
N LYS A 457 -27.91 -15.95 18.99
CA LYS A 457 -28.26 -16.71 17.79
C LYS A 457 -27.01 -17.22 17.06
N GLY A 458 -25.96 -16.40 17.00
CA GLY A 458 -24.74 -16.71 16.27
C GLY A 458 -23.90 -15.46 16.01
N TRP A 459 -22.95 -15.58 15.09
CA TRP A 459 -22.10 -14.48 14.63
C TRP A 459 -22.58 -13.99 13.27
N ASP A 460 -22.50 -12.69 13.00
CA ASP A 460 -22.91 -12.10 11.72
C ASP A 460 -21.97 -12.45 10.56
N GLN A 461 -20.69 -12.63 10.88
CA GLN A 461 -19.61 -12.95 9.95
C GLN A 461 -18.85 -14.17 10.45
N SER A 462 -18.16 -14.82 9.52
CA SER A 462 -17.26 -15.92 9.78
C SER A 462 -15.96 -15.44 10.41
N GLY A 463 -15.20 -16.39 10.98
CA GLY A 463 -13.81 -16.19 11.38
C GLY A 463 -12.80 -16.15 10.24
N TYR A 464 -13.24 -16.21 8.97
CA TYR A 464 -12.33 -16.30 7.82
C TYR A 464 -11.53 -15.01 7.63
N VAL A 465 -10.22 -15.13 7.47
CA VAL A 465 -9.31 -13.99 7.41
C VAL A 465 -9.14 -13.54 5.96
N ASN A 466 -9.95 -12.58 5.53
CA ASN A 466 -9.85 -11.96 4.21
C ASN A 466 -9.59 -10.43 4.28
N GLY A 467 -9.30 -9.92 5.47
CA GLY A 467 -9.11 -8.51 5.77
C GLY A 467 -9.29 -8.24 7.26
N ASP A 468 -8.98 -7.01 7.71
CA ASP A 468 -9.33 -6.59 9.08
C ASP A 468 -10.86 -6.58 9.23
N LYS A 469 -11.39 -7.28 10.23
CA LYS A 469 -12.84 -7.37 10.43
C LYS A 469 -13.27 -7.44 11.88
N THR A 470 -14.50 -7.00 12.09
CA THR A 470 -15.22 -7.12 13.36
C THR A 470 -16.44 -8.01 13.16
N VAL A 471 -16.41 -9.17 13.80
CA VAL A 471 -17.48 -10.16 13.86
C VAL A 471 -18.36 -9.86 15.07
N ASN A 472 -19.63 -9.56 14.85
CA ASN A 472 -20.58 -9.15 15.89
C ASN A 472 -21.52 -10.28 16.29
N ALA A 473 -21.76 -10.38 17.60
CA ALA A 473 -22.74 -11.28 18.15
C ALA A 473 -24.15 -10.85 17.72
N VAL A 474 -24.88 -11.77 17.10
CA VAL A 474 -26.28 -11.63 16.72
C VAL A 474 -27.15 -12.26 17.81
N PHE A 475 -28.16 -11.50 18.24
CA PHE A 475 -29.13 -11.95 19.23
C PHE A 475 -30.51 -12.05 18.58
N ASP A 476 -31.22 -13.14 18.87
CA ASP A 476 -32.66 -13.20 18.70
C ASP A 476 -33.32 -12.46 19.87
N THR A 477 -34.46 -11.82 19.63
CA THR A 477 -35.06 -10.90 20.60
C THR A 477 -36.57 -11.14 20.75
N CYS A 478 -37.04 -11.18 22.00
CA CYS A 478 -38.46 -11.17 22.34
C CYS A 478 -38.76 -9.99 23.26
N GLU A 479 -39.68 -9.12 22.85
CA GLU A 479 -40.22 -8.07 23.71
C GLU A 479 -41.60 -8.49 24.22
N TYR A 480 -41.69 -8.73 25.52
CA TYR A 480 -42.90 -9.21 26.15
C TYR A 480 -43.87 -8.05 26.40
N VAL A 481 -45.15 -8.30 26.09
CA VAL A 481 -46.28 -7.47 26.50
C VAL A 481 -47.32 -8.35 27.20
N ASP A 482 -48.22 -7.76 27.99
CA ASP A 482 -49.25 -8.54 28.66
C ASP A 482 -50.13 -9.30 27.65
N GLY A 483 -50.37 -10.58 27.92
CA GLY A 483 -51.09 -11.48 27.02
C GLY A 483 -50.31 -11.99 25.79
N TYR A 484 -49.00 -11.72 25.68
CA TYR A 484 -48.18 -12.11 24.51
C TYR A 484 -48.30 -13.60 24.10
N PHE A 485 -48.50 -14.49 25.07
CA PHE A 485 -48.57 -15.94 24.85
C PHE A 485 -50.00 -16.50 24.72
N ASN A 486 -51.05 -15.66 24.75
CA ASN A 486 -52.44 -16.16 24.84
C ASN A 486 -52.89 -16.98 23.62
N ASP A 487 -52.33 -16.70 22.44
CA ASP A 487 -52.70 -17.33 21.17
C ASP A 487 -51.53 -18.13 20.54
N LYS A 488 -50.59 -18.60 21.38
CA LYS A 488 -49.40 -19.34 20.92
C LYS A 488 -49.32 -20.72 21.56
N ASP A 489 -49.14 -21.75 20.73
CA ASP A 489 -48.83 -23.09 21.18
C ASP A 489 -47.31 -23.29 21.30
N LEU A 490 -46.86 -24.30 22.06
CA LEU A 490 -45.44 -24.63 22.24
C LEU A 490 -44.68 -24.79 20.91
N LYS A 491 -45.30 -25.45 19.93
CA LYS A 491 -44.73 -25.67 18.59
C LYS A 491 -44.42 -24.38 17.82
N ASP A 492 -45.07 -23.28 18.18
CA ASP A 492 -44.96 -21.98 17.52
C ASP A 492 -44.01 -21.03 18.28
N LEU A 493 -43.47 -21.45 19.44
CA LEU A 493 -42.54 -20.63 20.23
C LEU A 493 -41.09 -20.81 19.77
N SER A 494 -40.42 -19.71 19.48
CA SER A 494 -38.97 -19.64 19.33
C SER A 494 -38.24 -19.85 20.65
N GLN A 495 -36.94 -20.12 20.58
CA GLN A 495 -36.12 -20.33 21.78
C GLN A 495 -36.01 -19.06 22.64
N VAL A 496 -35.98 -17.86 22.04
CA VAL A 496 -35.98 -16.61 22.81
C VAL A 496 -37.33 -16.35 23.49
N GLU A 497 -38.44 -16.79 22.89
CA GLU A 497 -39.76 -16.72 23.52
C GLU A 497 -39.89 -17.72 24.67
N LEU A 498 -39.35 -18.94 24.53
CA LEU A 498 -39.24 -19.89 25.64
C LEU A 498 -38.41 -19.29 26.79
N TYR A 499 -37.30 -18.62 26.46
CA TYR A 499 -36.49 -17.89 27.45
C TYR A 499 -37.30 -16.81 28.17
N ALA A 500 -38.01 -15.95 27.43
CA ALA A 500 -38.85 -14.89 27.97
C ALA A 500 -39.99 -15.45 28.86
N MET A 501 -40.69 -16.49 28.40
CA MET A 501 -41.75 -17.17 29.15
C MET A 501 -41.23 -17.70 30.50
N MET A 502 -40.05 -18.33 30.50
CA MET A 502 -39.41 -18.84 31.72
C MET A 502 -38.94 -17.71 32.65
N LYS A 503 -38.39 -16.61 32.12
CA LYS A 503 -38.02 -15.42 32.90
C LYS A 503 -39.22 -14.79 33.60
N MET A 504 -40.37 -14.83 32.96
CA MET A 504 -41.64 -14.34 33.50
C MET A 504 -42.31 -15.33 34.47
N GLY A 505 -41.79 -16.56 34.60
CA GLY A 505 -42.38 -17.60 35.44
C GLY A 505 -43.75 -18.09 34.93
N LEU A 506 -43.99 -18.01 33.62
CA LEU A 506 -45.28 -18.30 33.00
C LEU A 506 -45.39 -19.74 32.47
N GLU A 507 -44.37 -20.59 32.65
CA GLU A 507 -44.30 -21.91 32.02
C GLU A 507 -45.52 -22.81 32.30
N GLN A 508 -46.03 -22.84 33.53
CA GLN A 508 -47.21 -23.65 33.90
C GLN A 508 -48.55 -22.99 33.52
N LYS A 509 -48.54 -21.71 33.13
CA LYS A 509 -49.72 -21.00 32.64
C LYS A 509 -49.87 -21.16 31.13
N VAL A 510 -48.75 -21.19 30.41
CA VAL A 510 -48.69 -21.23 28.95
C VAL A 510 -48.63 -22.66 28.43
N LEU A 511 -47.94 -23.56 29.13
CA LEU A 511 -47.73 -24.94 28.68
C LEU A 511 -48.48 -25.95 29.54
N SER A 512 -48.90 -27.03 28.89
CA SER A 512 -49.48 -28.23 29.49
C SER A 512 -48.57 -29.44 29.31
N LEU A 513 -48.75 -30.48 30.14
CA LEU A 513 -48.08 -31.76 29.91
C LEU A 513 -48.50 -32.32 28.55
N LYS A 514 -47.56 -32.96 27.84
CA LYS A 514 -47.73 -33.51 26.49
C LYS A 514 -47.82 -32.49 25.35
N ASP A 515 -47.77 -31.18 25.63
CA ASP A 515 -47.52 -30.20 24.56
C ASP A 515 -46.20 -30.54 23.85
N SER A 516 -46.17 -30.42 22.53
CA SER A 516 -45.05 -30.89 21.72
C SER A 516 -44.47 -29.82 20.80
N PHE A 517 -43.18 -29.96 20.48
CA PHE A 517 -42.51 -29.22 19.40
C PHE A 517 -41.45 -30.10 18.72
N ASP A 518 -40.99 -29.65 17.55
CA ASP A 518 -39.95 -30.34 16.80
C ASP A 518 -38.54 -29.85 17.20
N PHE A 519 -37.73 -30.77 17.70
CA PHE A 519 -36.35 -30.51 18.08
C PHE A 519 -35.39 -31.05 17.01
N THR A 520 -34.78 -30.14 16.27
CA THR A 520 -33.81 -30.49 15.22
C THR A 520 -32.40 -30.51 15.76
N LEU A 521 -31.74 -31.67 15.60
CA LEU A 521 -30.31 -31.86 15.75
C LEU A 521 -29.61 -31.64 14.41
N GLY A 522 -28.31 -31.36 14.46
CA GLY A 522 -27.52 -30.92 13.32
C GLY A 522 -27.29 -29.41 13.40
N VAL A 523 -26.10 -28.96 12.96
CA VAL A 523 -25.77 -27.53 12.92
C VAL A 523 -25.58 -27.08 11.49
N ASP A 524 -26.15 -25.92 11.19
CA ASP A 524 -25.92 -25.15 9.98
C ASP A 524 -25.37 -23.78 10.37
N PHE A 525 -24.47 -23.26 9.56
CA PHE A 525 -23.88 -21.94 9.71
C PHE A 525 -24.26 -21.05 8.53
N HIS A 526 -24.59 -19.80 8.84
CA HIS A 526 -24.86 -18.75 7.88
C HIS A 526 -24.02 -17.53 8.24
N TYR A 527 -23.25 -17.01 7.29
CA TYR A 527 -22.36 -15.88 7.48
C TYR A 527 -22.53 -14.84 6.36
N ASN A 528 -22.61 -13.56 6.74
CA ASN A 528 -22.82 -12.48 5.78
C ASN A 528 -21.62 -12.25 4.85
N ASP A 529 -20.43 -12.74 5.22
CA ASP A 529 -19.18 -12.60 4.47
C ASP A 529 -18.79 -13.85 3.67
N ILE A 530 -19.67 -14.86 3.62
CA ILE A 530 -19.47 -16.10 2.84
C ILE A 530 -20.65 -16.28 1.91
N GLU A 531 -20.37 -16.46 0.62
CA GLU A 531 -21.38 -16.90 -0.35
C GLU A 531 -21.72 -18.37 -0.11
N GLU A 532 -23.00 -18.68 -0.05
CA GLU A 532 -23.50 -20.03 0.25
C GLU A 532 -24.78 -20.35 -0.52
N GLU A 533 -25.03 -21.63 -0.72
CA GLU A 533 -26.18 -22.13 -1.47
C GLU A 533 -26.72 -23.42 -0.85
N GLU A 534 -27.98 -23.39 -0.41
CA GLU A 534 -28.69 -24.57 0.04
C GLU A 534 -29.27 -25.30 -1.18
N LEU A 535 -28.70 -26.45 -1.50
CA LEU A 535 -28.97 -27.20 -2.73
C LEU A 535 -30.13 -28.17 -2.56
N ILE A 536 -30.30 -28.72 -1.36
CA ILE A 536 -31.42 -29.58 -0.98
C ILE A 536 -31.86 -29.16 0.43
N SER A 537 -33.06 -28.59 0.53
CA SER A 537 -33.65 -28.09 1.80
C SER A 537 -34.70 -29.02 2.40
N SER A 538 -35.11 -30.05 1.65
CA SER A 538 -36.07 -31.06 2.10
C SER A 538 -35.72 -32.43 1.52
N THR A 539 -36.18 -33.49 2.18
CA THR A 539 -35.81 -34.87 1.80
C THR A 539 -36.20 -35.16 0.37
N THR A 540 -35.19 -35.39 -0.46
CA THR A 540 -35.32 -35.71 -1.87
C THR A 540 -34.99 -37.19 -2.07
N VAL A 541 -35.91 -37.92 -2.70
CA VAL A 541 -35.79 -39.36 -2.97
C VAL A 541 -35.27 -39.59 -4.38
N PHE A 542 -34.26 -40.44 -4.51
CA PHE A 542 -33.76 -40.95 -5.77
C PHE A 542 -34.14 -42.43 -5.90
N ASP A 543 -34.87 -42.77 -6.96
CA ASP A 543 -35.49 -44.09 -7.15
C ASP A 543 -34.71 -45.00 -8.12
N GLY A 544 -33.55 -44.54 -8.59
CA GLY A 544 -32.76 -45.19 -9.62
C GLY A 544 -33.14 -44.80 -11.05
N THR A 545 -34.00 -43.78 -11.25
CA THR A 545 -34.36 -43.26 -12.58
C THR A 545 -34.30 -41.73 -12.70
N ASN A 546 -34.39 -41.01 -11.57
CA ASN A 546 -34.38 -39.55 -11.50
C ASN A 546 -33.01 -38.97 -11.11
N HIS A 547 -32.80 -37.68 -11.41
CA HIS A 547 -31.60 -36.94 -11.05
C HIS A 547 -31.90 -35.44 -10.91
N ILE A 548 -30.98 -34.70 -10.30
CA ILE A 548 -30.98 -33.23 -10.26
C ILE A 548 -29.60 -32.77 -10.72
N ASP A 549 -29.54 -31.96 -11.78
CA ASP A 549 -28.32 -31.26 -12.21
C ASP A 549 -28.46 -29.79 -11.84
N THR A 550 -27.62 -29.31 -10.94
CA THR A 550 -27.71 -27.93 -10.46
C THR A 550 -27.16 -26.92 -11.46
N GLY A 551 -26.37 -27.37 -12.44
CA GLY A 551 -25.62 -26.49 -13.34
C GLY A 551 -24.41 -25.81 -12.69
N ILE A 552 -24.17 -26.02 -11.38
CA ILE A 552 -23.07 -25.40 -10.64
C ILE A 552 -21.80 -26.19 -10.90
N SER A 553 -20.74 -25.51 -11.34
CA SER A 553 -19.40 -26.09 -11.49
C SER A 553 -18.49 -25.56 -10.38
N ILE A 554 -18.45 -26.26 -9.24
CA ILE A 554 -17.72 -25.78 -8.05
C ILE A 554 -16.19 -25.77 -8.22
N MET A 555 -15.69 -26.42 -9.26
CA MET A 555 -14.26 -26.56 -9.61
C MET A 555 -13.95 -25.99 -11.00
N ASP A 556 -14.77 -25.08 -11.53
CA ASP A 556 -14.52 -24.41 -12.83
C ASP A 556 -13.20 -23.64 -12.90
N LYS A 557 -12.73 -23.18 -11.74
CA LYS A 557 -11.38 -22.68 -11.46
C LYS A 557 -11.00 -23.11 -10.04
N ASP A 558 -9.69 -23.09 -9.75
CA ASP A 558 -9.16 -23.35 -8.41
C ASP A 558 -9.70 -22.33 -7.37
N LYS A 559 -10.51 -22.82 -6.41
CA LYS A 559 -11.18 -22.02 -5.36
C LYS A 559 -11.35 -22.83 -4.08
N ASP A 560 -11.45 -22.13 -2.95
CA ASP A 560 -11.90 -22.72 -1.70
C ASP A 560 -13.39 -23.12 -1.77
N PHE A 561 -13.74 -24.25 -1.16
CA PHE A 561 -15.15 -24.58 -0.89
C PHE A 561 -15.30 -25.53 0.29
N THR A 562 -16.48 -25.47 0.91
CA THR A 562 -16.96 -26.45 1.88
C THR A 562 -18.31 -26.96 1.39
N PHE A 563 -18.52 -28.27 1.37
CA PHE A 563 -19.76 -28.90 0.91
C PHE A 563 -20.21 -29.93 1.92
N ALA A 564 -21.46 -29.87 2.35
CA ALA A 564 -22.05 -30.82 3.29
C ALA A 564 -23.25 -31.52 2.65
N ILE A 565 -23.37 -32.83 2.91
CA ILE A 565 -24.46 -33.67 2.40
C ILE A 565 -24.89 -34.66 3.48
N ASP A 566 -26.16 -34.59 3.89
CA ASP A 566 -26.87 -35.56 4.73
C ASP A 566 -27.63 -36.52 3.82
N PHE A 567 -27.24 -37.79 3.81
CA PHE A 567 -27.68 -38.78 2.83
C PHE A 567 -27.88 -40.17 3.42
N GLU A 568 -28.65 -40.98 2.72
CA GLU A 568 -28.74 -42.43 2.92
C GLU A 568 -28.81 -43.16 1.56
N PHE A 569 -28.23 -44.36 1.49
CA PHE A 569 -28.37 -45.22 0.33
C PHE A 569 -29.43 -46.27 0.59
N ASP A 570 -30.30 -46.51 -0.39
CA ASP A 570 -31.19 -47.65 -0.34
C ASP A 570 -30.45 -48.94 -0.75
N ASN A 571 -31.05 -50.09 -0.44
CA ASN A 571 -30.52 -51.38 -0.87
C ASN A 571 -30.56 -51.52 -2.40
N GLU A 572 -29.81 -52.50 -2.94
CA GLU A 572 -29.84 -52.90 -4.36
C GLU A 572 -29.28 -51.85 -5.36
N ASN A 573 -28.42 -50.96 -4.91
CA ASN A 573 -27.65 -50.11 -5.82
C ASN A 573 -26.69 -50.96 -6.69
N ALA A 574 -26.66 -50.70 -8.00
CA ALA A 574 -25.68 -51.31 -8.90
C ALA A 574 -24.28 -50.72 -8.67
N THR A 575 -23.22 -51.49 -8.91
CA THR A 575 -21.85 -50.96 -8.86
C THR A 575 -21.70 -49.82 -9.86
N GLY A 576 -21.25 -48.65 -9.41
CA GLY A 576 -21.21 -47.40 -10.19
C GLY A 576 -22.30 -46.40 -9.80
N ALA A 577 -23.37 -46.83 -9.13
CA ALA A 577 -24.49 -45.96 -8.78
C ALA A 577 -24.05 -44.74 -7.97
N THR A 578 -24.42 -43.53 -8.41
CA THR A 578 -23.89 -42.27 -7.88
C THR A 578 -24.98 -41.42 -7.27
N LEU A 579 -24.82 -41.06 -5.99
CA LEU A 579 -25.80 -40.23 -5.27
C LEU A 579 -25.50 -38.74 -5.39
N ALA A 580 -24.22 -38.36 -5.44
CA ALA A 580 -23.78 -37.00 -5.70
C ALA A 580 -22.43 -36.98 -6.43
N GLN A 581 -22.22 -36.04 -7.35
CA GLN A 581 -20.92 -35.84 -7.97
C GLN A 581 -20.70 -34.41 -8.43
N CYS A 582 -19.45 -33.97 -8.42
CA CYS A 582 -18.93 -32.93 -9.30
C CYS A 582 -17.59 -33.48 -9.80
N PHE A 583 -17.67 -34.33 -10.83
CA PHE A 583 -16.62 -35.28 -11.17
C PHE A 583 -16.39 -35.31 -12.68
N GLN A 584 -15.13 -35.45 -13.09
CA GLN A 584 -14.76 -35.59 -14.49
C GLN A 584 -15.03 -37.03 -14.98
N GLY A 585 -15.62 -37.19 -16.16
CA GLY A 585 -16.02 -38.50 -16.68
C GLY A 585 -14.85 -39.48 -16.88
N ASP A 586 -13.64 -38.97 -17.13
CA ASP A 586 -12.41 -39.76 -17.21
C ASP A 586 -11.89 -40.32 -15.86
N GLY A 587 -12.53 -39.95 -14.75
CA GLY A 587 -12.18 -40.41 -13.42
C GLY A 587 -10.99 -39.71 -12.77
N SER A 588 -10.43 -38.69 -13.43
CA SER A 588 -9.14 -38.11 -13.01
C SER A 588 -9.25 -37.04 -11.92
N ASN A 589 -10.35 -36.28 -11.86
CA ASN A 589 -10.52 -35.13 -10.98
C ASN A 589 -11.97 -34.93 -10.50
N GLY A 590 -12.13 -34.20 -9.39
CA GLY A 590 -13.40 -33.88 -8.77
C GLY A 590 -13.81 -34.86 -7.67
N PHE A 591 -15.03 -34.71 -7.13
CA PHE A 591 -15.56 -35.60 -6.10
C PHE A 591 -16.77 -36.41 -6.56
N ARG A 592 -16.91 -37.63 -6.03
CA ARG A 592 -18.05 -38.52 -6.31
C ARG A 592 -18.44 -39.29 -5.05
N LEU A 593 -19.71 -39.24 -4.67
CA LEU A 593 -20.34 -40.07 -3.63
C LEU A 593 -21.13 -41.19 -4.33
N TRP A 594 -20.66 -42.42 -4.21
CA TRP A 594 -21.13 -43.53 -5.04
C TRP A 594 -21.01 -44.90 -4.38
N TYR A 595 -21.71 -45.87 -4.95
CA TYR A 595 -21.67 -47.27 -4.55
C TYR A 595 -20.70 -48.06 -5.44
N SER A 596 -19.65 -48.61 -4.83
CA SER A 596 -18.64 -49.46 -5.47
C SER A 596 -18.39 -50.70 -4.64
N GLN A 597 -19.41 -51.58 -4.56
CA GLN A 597 -19.50 -52.71 -3.61
C GLN A 597 -19.52 -52.29 -2.12
N SER A 598 -19.32 -51.00 -1.87
CA SER A 598 -19.33 -50.28 -0.59
C SER A 598 -19.62 -48.81 -0.88
N TYR A 599 -20.09 -48.06 0.13
CA TYR A 599 -20.41 -46.65 -0.02
C TYR A 599 -19.12 -45.83 0.06
N LYS A 600 -18.78 -45.12 -1.02
CA LYS A 600 -17.50 -44.44 -1.18
C LYS A 600 -17.68 -42.96 -1.49
N LEU A 601 -16.79 -42.16 -0.93
CA LEU A 601 -16.51 -40.81 -1.37
C LEU A 601 -15.13 -40.79 -2.03
N SER A 602 -15.08 -40.41 -3.30
CA SER A 602 -13.85 -40.31 -4.09
C SER A 602 -13.45 -38.86 -4.31
N TRP A 603 -12.14 -38.63 -4.44
CA TRP A 603 -11.52 -37.39 -4.89
C TRP A 603 -10.47 -37.74 -5.94
N GLY A 604 -10.82 -37.54 -7.22
CA GLY A 604 -10.10 -38.16 -8.34
C GLY A 604 -10.01 -39.68 -8.17
N THR A 605 -8.79 -40.20 -8.06
CA THR A 605 -8.52 -41.64 -7.95
C THR A 605 -8.44 -42.17 -6.51
N ASP A 606 -8.42 -41.28 -5.52
CA ASP A 606 -8.38 -41.64 -4.10
C ASP A 606 -9.79 -41.70 -3.50
N SER A 607 -10.00 -42.48 -2.43
CA SER A 607 -11.33 -42.64 -1.82
C SER A 607 -11.34 -43.00 -0.34
N ALA A 608 -12.41 -42.59 0.34
CA ALA A 608 -12.74 -42.98 1.71
C ALA A 608 -14.10 -43.68 1.77
N ASN A 609 -14.36 -44.41 2.85
CA ASN A 609 -15.69 -44.96 3.12
C ASN A 609 -16.65 -43.82 3.51
N ALA A 610 -17.80 -43.76 2.84
CA ALA A 610 -18.84 -42.78 3.10
C ALA A 610 -19.87 -43.27 4.13
N SER A 611 -20.12 -44.57 4.19
CA SER A 611 -20.99 -45.21 5.19
C SER A 611 -20.55 -46.67 5.36
N SER A 612 -20.72 -47.23 6.56
CA SER A 612 -20.41 -48.64 6.84
C SER A 612 -21.56 -49.59 6.51
N SER A 613 -22.81 -49.10 6.52
CA SER A 613 -24.02 -49.91 6.38
C SER A 613 -25.03 -49.38 5.36
N GLY A 614 -24.83 -48.18 4.82
CA GLY A 614 -25.77 -47.50 3.91
C GLY A 614 -26.82 -46.67 4.63
N GLY A 615 -26.86 -46.76 5.98
CA GLY A 615 -27.72 -45.91 6.80
C GLY A 615 -27.35 -44.43 6.71
N ARG A 616 -28.25 -43.59 7.21
CA ARG A 616 -28.16 -42.13 7.17
C ARG A 616 -26.89 -41.59 7.84
N GLU A 617 -26.11 -40.83 7.07
CA GLU A 617 -24.85 -40.20 7.47
C GLU A 617 -24.79 -38.78 6.90
N ILE A 618 -23.99 -37.91 7.52
CA ILE A 618 -23.59 -36.63 6.96
C ILE A 618 -22.09 -36.63 6.66
N ILE A 619 -21.73 -36.15 5.48
CA ILE A 619 -20.35 -35.92 5.07
C ILE A 619 -20.16 -34.45 4.78
N VAL A 620 -19.07 -33.90 5.30
CA VAL A 620 -18.58 -32.56 4.98
C VAL A 620 -17.24 -32.73 4.28
N ILE A 621 -17.10 -32.13 3.11
CA ILE A 621 -15.83 -32.04 2.37
C ILE A 621 -15.37 -30.60 2.32
N ARG A 622 -14.06 -30.40 2.44
CA ARG A 622 -13.42 -29.09 2.49
C ARG A 622 -12.22 -29.09 1.54
N HIS A 623 -12.19 -28.13 0.64
CA HIS A 623 -11.10 -27.91 -0.31
C HIS A 623 -10.50 -26.52 -0.10
N LYS A 624 -9.18 -26.43 -0.29
CA LYS A 624 -8.40 -25.20 -0.26
C LYS A 624 -7.81 -24.93 -1.62
N ALA A 625 -7.94 -23.72 -2.13
CA ALA A 625 -7.33 -23.28 -3.37
C ALA A 625 -5.81 -23.55 -3.35
N GLY A 626 -5.27 -23.96 -4.50
CA GLY A 626 -3.87 -24.34 -4.68
C GLY A 626 -3.51 -25.72 -4.13
N SER A 627 -4.46 -26.43 -3.51
CA SER A 627 -4.24 -27.75 -2.92
C SER A 627 -4.65 -28.86 -3.87
N GLN A 628 -3.98 -30.01 -3.77
CA GLN A 628 -4.44 -31.26 -4.38
C GLN A 628 -5.28 -32.10 -3.41
N LYS A 629 -5.44 -31.63 -2.16
CA LYS A 629 -6.07 -32.37 -1.07
C LYS A 629 -7.54 -32.00 -0.90
N LEU A 630 -8.34 -32.98 -0.53
CA LEU A 630 -9.69 -32.82 0.00
C LEU A 630 -9.74 -33.35 1.43
N TYR A 631 -10.20 -32.52 2.36
CA TYR A 631 -10.42 -32.93 3.75
C TYR A 631 -11.86 -33.40 3.90
N VAL A 632 -12.06 -34.56 4.52
CA VAL A 632 -13.36 -35.22 4.65
C VAL A 632 -13.67 -35.43 6.11
N TYR A 633 -14.87 -35.03 6.53
CA TYR A 633 -15.43 -35.21 7.86
C TYR A 633 -16.72 -35.99 7.73
N ASN A 634 -16.77 -37.18 8.32
CA ASN A 634 -17.91 -38.08 8.23
C ASN A 634 -18.50 -38.27 9.63
N SER A 635 -19.81 -38.14 9.76
CA SER A 635 -20.49 -38.29 11.05
C SER A 635 -20.18 -39.60 11.74
N ASN A 636 -20.07 -40.70 11.00
CA ASN A 636 -19.90 -42.03 11.56
C ASN A 636 -20.94 -42.27 12.67
N MET A 637 -22.23 -42.15 12.33
CA MET A 637 -23.36 -42.18 13.26
C MET A 637 -23.42 -43.47 14.09
N SER A 638 -22.95 -44.58 13.51
CA SER A 638 -22.78 -45.85 14.23
C SER A 638 -21.71 -45.78 15.34
N GLY A 639 -20.69 -44.94 15.19
CA GLY A 639 -19.59 -44.75 16.14
C GLY A 639 -19.88 -43.78 17.29
N ASN A 640 -18.82 -43.45 18.04
CA ASN A 640 -18.88 -42.52 19.19
C ASN A 640 -18.41 -41.10 18.84
N ALA A 641 -17.71 -40.93 17.72
CA ALA A 641 -17.13 -39.67 17.26
C ALA A 641 -17.10 -39.64 15.73
N ILE A 642 -16.88 -38.45 15.17
CA ILE A 642 -16.71 -38.29 13.72
C ILE A 642 -15.46 -39.05 13.28
N SER A 643 -15.43 -39.43 12.01
CA SER A 643 -14.20 -39.89 11.36
C SER A 643 -13.72 -38.85 10.38
N THR A 644 -12.41 -38.74 10.22
CA THR A 644 -11.79 -37.79 9.28
C THR A 644 -10.87 -38.53 8.32
N ALA A 645 -10.77 -38.01 7.10
CA ALA A 645 -9.84 -38.49 6.08
C ALA A 645 -9.28 -37.32 5.27
N THR A 646 -8.15 -37.54 4.61
CA THR A 646 -7.59 -36.61 3.63
C THR A 646 -7.37 -37.39 2.35
N LEU A 647 -8.04 -36.98 1.27
CA LEU A 647 -7.93 -37.59 -0.04
C LEU A 647 -7.03 -36.75 -0.94
N GLN A 648 -6.32 -37.41 -1.85
CA GLN A 648 -5.30 -36.78 -2.69
C GLN A 648 -5.63 -36.92 -4.19
N ALA A 649 -5.75 -35.79 -4.90
CA ALA A 649 -5.82 -35.75 -6.35
C ALA A 649 -4.42 -35.75 -6.99
N ILE A 650 -4.35 -36.10 -8.28
CA ILE A 650 -3.12 -36.12 -9.06
C ILE A 650 -2.65 -34.72 -9.51
N ARG A 651 -3.56 -33.74 -9.52
CA ARG A 651 -3.33 -32.33 -9.84
C ARG A 651 -4.37 -31.46 -9.14
N ILE A 652 -4.19 -30.15 -9.18
CA ILE A 652 -5.19 -29.20 -8.67
C ILE A 652 -6.45 -29.39 -9.55
N PRO A 653 -7.62 -29.68 -8.96
CA PRO A 653 -8.81 -29.99 -9.72
C PRO A 653 -9.44 -28.71 -10.28
N GLU A 654 -9.31 -28.55 -11.59
CA GLU A 654 -9.97 -27.52 -12.39
C GLU A 654 -10.74 -28.21 -13.52
N ILE A 655 -12.05 -28.33 -13.37
CA ILE A 655 -12.96 -29.06 -14.26
C ILE A 655 -14.28 -28.30 -14.42
N THR A 656 -14.90 -28.42 -15.60
CA THR A 656 -16.19 -27.80 -15.90
C THR A 656 -17.40 -28.69 -15.58
N SER A 657 -17.18 -29.83 -14.92
CA SER A 657 -18.25 -30.75 -14.53
C SER A 657 -19.23 -30.08 -13.57
N THR A 658 -20.52 -30.35 -13.74
CA THR A 658 -21.55 -29.80 -12.87
C THR A 658 -21.81 -30.71 -11.66
N LEU A 659 -22.33 -30.10 -10.59
CA LEU A 659 -22.80 -30.79 -9.40
C LEU A 659 -24.15 -31.46 -9.71
N VAL A 660 -24.16 -32.79 -9.66
CA VAL A 660 -25.30 -33.63 -10.01
C VAL A 660 -25.63 -34.57 -8.85
N PHE A 661 -26.92 -34.72 -8.57
CA PHE A 661 -27.46 -35.65 -7.58
C PHE A 661 -28.26 -36.77 -8.25
N GLY A 662 -28.21 -37.97 -7.69
CA GLY A 662 -29.01 -39.13 -8.11
C GLY A 662 -28.46 -39.95 -9.29
N CYS A 663 -27.44 -39.46 -10.00
CA CYS A 663 -26.76 -40.22 -11.05
C CYS A 663 -25.34 -39.67 -11.29
N SER A 664 -24.58 -40.34 -12.17
CA SER A 664 -23.38 -39.77 -12.76
C SER A 664 -23.67 -39.11 -14.10
N LYS A 665 -23.00 -37.99 -14.37
CA LYS A 665 -23.01 -37.28 -15.65
C LYS A 665 -21.65 -37.44 -16.33
N ALA A 666 -21.64 -37.96 -17.55
CA ALA A 666 -20.45 -38.10 -18.37
C ALA A 666 -20.08 -36.77 -19.05
N ASP A 667 -18.84 -36.67 -19.57
CA ASP A 667 -18.32 -35.44 -20.18
C ASP A 667 -19.04 -35.06 -21.50
N ASP A 668 -19.72 -36.02 -22.14
CA ASP A 668 -20.60 -35.80 -23.29
C ASP A 668 -22.01 -35.32 -22.91
N GLY A 669 -22.28 -35.19 -21.60
CA GLY A 669 -23.55 -34.75 -21.03
C GLY A 669 -24.57 -35.87 -20.76
N ALA A 670 -24.24 -37.14 -21.02
CA ALA A 670 -25.13 -38.26 -20.72
C ALA A 670 -25.26 -38.52 -19.22
N TYR A 671 -26.49 -38.78 -18.76
CA TYR A 671 -26.77 -39.21 -17.38
C TYR A 671 -26.86 -40.74 -17.31
N GLU A 672 -26.12 -41.34 -16.38
CA GLU A 672 -25.95 -42.78 -16.23
C GLU A 672 -25.70 -43.18 -14.77
N ASN A 673 -25.67 -44.48 -14.46
CA ASN A 673 -25.43 -45.01 -13.11
C ASN A 673 -26.30 -44.37 -12.01
N TYR A 674 -27.61 -44.37 -12.23
CA TYR A 674 -28.59 -43.85 -11.29
C TYR A 674 -28.54 -44.57 -9.93
N ALA A 675 -28.62 -43.80 -8.85
CA ALA A 675 -28.64 -44.32 -7.49
C ALA A 675 -30.06 -44.39 -6.90
N LYS A 676 -30.24 -45.34 -5.98
CA LYS A 676 -31.39 -45.41 -5.08
C LYS A 676 -30.98 -44.91 -3.69
N GLY A 677 -31.69 -43.95 -3.13
CA GLY A 677 -31.36 -43.37 -1.82
C GLY A 677 -32.06 -42.05 -1.57
N LYS A 678 -31.69 -41.37 -0.49
CA LYS A 678 -32.24 -40.06 -0.14
C LYS A 678 -31.12 -39.07 0.19
N ILE A 679 -31.36 -37.81 -0.16
CA ILE A 679 -30.60 -36.67 0.37
C ILE A 679 -31.57 -35.87 1.22
N HIS A 680 -31.28 -35.75 2.51
CA HIS A 680 -32.13 -35.05 3.47
C HIS A 680 -31.84 -33.55 3.53
N TRP A 681 -30.57 -33.20 3.37
CA TRP A 681 -30.08 -31.83 3.38
C TRP A 681 -28.74 -31.73 2.65
N CYS A 682 -28.52 -30.65 1.92
CA CYS A 682 -27.25 -30.41 1.24
C CYS A 682 -26.98 -28.92 1.06
N LYS A 683 -25.76 -28.48 1.40
CA LYS A 683 -25.36 -27.07 1.34
C LYS A 683 -23.91 -26.92 0.90
N LEU A 684 -23.66 -25.85 0.16
CA LEU A 684 -22.36 -25.43 -0.34
C LEU A 684 -22.00 -24.06 0.23
N TRP A 685 -20.77 -23.91 0.70
CA TRP A 685 -20.16 -22.62 1.02
C TRP A 685 -18.98 -22.42 0.09
N TYR A 686 -18.92 -21.28 -0.58
CA TYR A 686 -17.82 -20.90 -1.48
C TYR A 686 -16.62 -20.33 -0.70
N SER A 687 -16.26 -21.01 0.39
CA SER A 687 -15.16 -20.65 1.28
C SER A 687 -14.70 -21.86 2.10
N ASP A 688 -13.48 -21.76 2.63
CA ASP A 688 -12.96 -22.67 3.62
C ASP A 688 -13.44 -22.27 5.04
N LEU A 689 -14.40 -23.02 5.58
CA LEU A 689 -14.91 -22.81 6.94
C LEU A 689 -13.96 -23.25 8.06
N GLY A 690 -12.86 -23.93 7.74
CA GLY A 690 -11.94 -24.46 8.72
C GLY A 690 -12.35 -25.82 9.30
N GLU A 691 -11.40 -26.48 9.94
CA GLU A 691 -11.54 -27.87 10.43
C GLU A 691 -12.60 -28.02 11.53
N GLU A 692 -12.63 -27.08 12.46
CA GLU A 692 -13.53 -27.19 13.62
C GLU A 692 -14.99 -26.99 13.22
N GLN A 693 -15.29 -26.05 12.33
CA GLN A 693 -16.67 -25.86 11.85
C GLN A 693 -17.15 -27.04 11.02
N CYS A 694 -16.29 -27.57 10.14
CA CYS A 694 -16.61 -28.79 9.40
C CYS A 694 -16.85 -29.98 10.34
N SER A 695 -16.11 -30.06 11.45
CA SER A 695 -16.29 -31.08 12.48
C SER A 695 -17.60 -30.91 13.26
N ASP A 696 -18.00 -29.67 13.53
CA ASP A 696 -19.27 -29.35 14.20
C ASP A 696 -20.46 -29.70 13.28
N ILE A 697 -20.41 -29.35 11.98
CA ILE A 697 -21.44 -29.73 10.98
C ILE A 697 -21.54 -31.26 10.89
N ALA A 698 -20.40 -31.95 10.78
CA ALA A 698 -20.36 -33.42 10.72
C ALA A 698 -20.75 -34.10 12.06
N ALA A 699 -20.96 -33.35 13.15
CA ALA A 699 -21.24 -33.95 14.44
C ALA A 699 -22.60 -34.67 14.49
N TRP A 700 -23.57 -34.28 13.67
CA TRP A 700 -24.86 -34.97 13.62
C TRP A 700 -25.58 -34.70 12.30
N ILE A 701 -26.37 -35.68 11.87
CA ILE A 701 -27.31 -35.55 10.75
C ILE A 701 -28.41 -34.51 11.06
N HIS A 702 -29.12 -33.99 10.07
CA HIS A 702 -30.23 -33.06 10.29
C HIS A 702 -31.51 -33.82 10.71
N GLU A 703 -31.49 -34.39 11.91
CA GLU A 703 -32.54 -35.23 12.47
C GLU A 703 -33.50 -34.42 13.34
N THR A 704 -34.78 -34.43 12.98
CA THR A 704 -35.84 -33.81 13.77
C THR A 704 -36.56 -34.84 14.62
N ILE A 705 -36.65 -34.55 15.92
CA ILE A 705 -37.26 -35.42 16.93
C ILE A 705 -38.36 -34.62 17.63
N PRO A 706 -39.62 -35.09 17.62
CA PRO A 706 -40.66 -34.40 18.38
C PRO A 706 -40.45 -34.62 19.87
N MET A 707 -40.56 -33.53 20.63
CA MET A 707 -40.32 -33.47 22.07
C MET A 707 -41.59 -33.04 22.79
N GLU A 708 -41.97 -33.74 23.85
CA GLU A 708 -43.18 -33.51 24.63
C GLU A 708 -42.84 -32.97 26.03
N VAL A 709 -43.61 -32.02 26.55
CA VAL A 709 -43.50 -31.54 27.94
C VAL A 709 -43.75 -32.71 28.88
N ALA A 710 -42.69 -33.16 29.56
CA ALA A 710 -42.75 -34.26 30.52
C ALA A 710 -43.08 -33.77 31.93
N LYS A 711 -42.40 -32.70 32.36
CA LYS A 711 -42.45 -32.19 33.75
C LYS A 711 -42.08 -30.71 33.85
N PHE A 712 -42.52 -30.08 34.93
CA PHE A 712 -42.09 -28.74 35.35
C PHE A 712 -41.28 -28.81 36.64
N LYS A 713 -40.20 -28.02 36.75
CA LYS A 713 -39.39 -27.87 37.99
C LYS A 713 -39.00 -29.21 38.64
N ALA A 714 -38.63 -30.19 37.82
CA ALA A 714 -38.33 -31.55 38.26
C ALA A 714 -36.86 -31.75 38.68
N TYR A 715 -35.93 -31.23 37.89
CA TYR A 715 -34.50 -31.45 38.07
C TYR A 715 -33.80 -30.20 38.61
N TYR A 716 -32.85 -30.39 39.53
CA TYR A 716 -31.97 -29.33 40.01
C TYR A 716 -30.85 -29.04 39.01
N LEU A 717 -30.49 -27.77 38.85
CA LEU A 717 -29.33 -27.38 38.05
C LEU A 717 -28.03 -27.90 38.69
N SER A 718 -27.06 -28.26 37.85
CA SER A 718 -25.78 -28.80 38.30
C SER A 718 -24.83 -27.71 38.82
N ASP A 719 -24.88 -26.53 38.20
CA ASP A 719 -24.00 -25.38 38.40
C ASP A 719 -24.57 -24.33 39.36
N VAL A 720 -25.90 -24.22 39.48
CA VAL A 720 -26.55 -23.28 40.40
C VAL A 720 -27.24 -24.02 41.54
N ALA A 721 -26.69 -23.88 42.75
CA ALA A 721 -27.25 -24.48 43.94
C ALA A 721 -28.70 -24.01 44.17
N SER A 722 -29.58 -24.95 44.52
CA SER A 722 -30.98 -24.71 44.90
C SER A 722 -31.93 -24.22 43.80
N LYS A 723 -31.47 -24.05 42.55
CA LYS A 723 -32.36 -23.75 41.41
C LYS A 723 -32.76 -25.01 40.65
N ARG A 724 -33.95 -25.00 40.06
CA ARG A 724 -34.48 -26.10 39.24
C ARG A 724 -34.67 -25.63 37.80
N ALA A 725 -34.48 -26.55 36.86
CA ALA A 725 -34.84 -26.29 35.47
C ALA A 725 -36.35 -26.05 35.33
N ASN A 726 -36.76 -25.09 34.49
CA ASN A 726 -38.16 -24.69 34.37
C ASN A 726 -39.01 -25.82 33.76
N VAL A 727 -38.58 -26.36 32.62
CA VAL A 727 -39.33 -27.37 31.83
C VAL A 727 -38.41 -28.54 31.49
N THR A 728 -38.95 -29.75 31.53
CA THR A 728 -38.27 -30.97 31.06
C THR A 728 -39.07 -31.61 29.94
N PHE A 729 -38.37 -31.96 28.87
CA PHE A 729 -38.93 -32.62 27.71
C PHE A 729 -38.49 -34.07 27.62
N ILE A 730 -39.34 -34.90 27.03
CA ILE A 730 -39.04 -36.27 26.62
C ILE A 730 -39.45 -36.44 25.16
N ALA A 731 -38.65 -37.14 24.37
CA ALA A 731 -38.99 -37.40 22.98
C ALA A 731 -40.25 -38.28 22.87
N SER A 732 -41.09 -38.03 21.88
CA SER A 732 -42.18 -38.95 21.51
C SER A 732 -41.68 -40.14 20.70
N ASN A 733 -40.51 -40.01 20.10
CA ASN A 733 -39.87 -40.97 19.20
C ASN A 733 -38.43 -41.29 19.64
N LEU A 734 -37.92 -42.42 19.17
CA LEU A 734 -36.53 -42.82 19.42
C LEU A 734 -35.58 -42.09 18.46
N LEU A 735 -34.36 -41.82 18.92
CA LEU A 735 -33.26 -41.43 18.04
C LEU A 735 -33.06 -42.48 16.94
N GLY A 736 -32.66 -42.04 15.76
CA GLY A 736 -32.38 -42.89 14.60
C GLY A 736 -31.23 -43.87 14.84
N SER A 737 -30.36 -43.63 15.83
CA SER A 737 -29.29 -44.55 16.23
C SER A 737 -29.67 -45.37 17.47
N LYS A 738 -29.44 -46.69 17.42
CA LYS A 738 -29.37 -47.53 18.63
C LYS A 738 -27.99 -47.39 19.27
N LYS A 739 -27.93 -47.56 20.59
CA LYS A 739 -26.68 -47.57 21.34
C LYS A 739 -26.72 -48.60 22.46
N ALA A 740 -25.55 -49.15 22.78
CA ALA A 740 -25.36 -49.90 24.00
C ALA A 740 -25.45 -49.00 25.22
N TYR A 741 -26.04 -49.50 26.30
CA TYR A 741 -26.07 -48.79 27.59
C TYR A 741 -24.65 -48.60 28.12
N SER A 742 -23.86 -49.68 28.10
CA SER A 742 -22.47 -49.70 28.54
C SER A 742 -21.67 -50.73 27.73
N ASN A 743 -20.37 -50.49 27.55
CA ASN A 743 -19.43 -51.49 27.01
C ASN A 743 -19.05 -52.58 28.05
N LYS A 744 -19.58 -52.48 29.28
CA LYS A 744 -19.38 -53.45 30.36
C LYS A 744 -20.41 -54.58 30.27
N SER A 745 -20.06 -55.75 30.82
CA SER A 745 -21.00 -56.86 31.01
C SER A 745 -21.81 -56.75 32.32
N THR A 746 -21.57 -55.71 33.14
CA THR A 746 -22.23 -55.45 34.41
C THR A 746 -22.90 -54.07 34.42
N ASN A 747 -23.86 -53.87 35.32
CA ASN A 747 -24.52 -52.59 35.57
C ASN A 747 -23.81 -51.73 36.65
N THR A 748 -22.60 -52.14 37.08
CA THR A 748 -21.78 -51.44 38.08
C THR A 748 -21.45 -50.02 37.61
N GLY A 749 -21.64 -49.04 38.50
CA GLY A 749 -21.45 -47.62 38.23
C GLY A 749 -22.73 -46.93 37.71
N GLY A 750 -23.78 -47.71 37.42
CA GLY A 750 -25.10 -47.19 37.07
C GLY A 750 -25.11 -46.30 35.83
N TRP A 751 -26.02 -45.34 35.80
CA TRP A 751 -26.09 -44.33 34.73
C TRP A 751 -24.85 -43.43 34.68
N ALA A 752 -24.31 -43.07 35.84
CA ALA A 752 -23.21 -42.11 35.96
C ALA A 752 -21.94 -42.57 35.21
N GLU A 753 -21.64 -43.87 35.22
CA GLU A 753 -20.48 -44.44 34.52
C GLU A 753 -20.84 -45.12 33.19
N SER A 754 -22.06 -44.95 32.69
CA SER A 754 -22.48 -45.59 31.45
C SER A 754 -21.85 -44.91 30.23
N THR A 755 -21.49 -45.71 29.21
CA THR A 755 -20.97 -45.16 27.95
C THR A 755 -22.04 -44.40 27.19
N LEU A 756 -23.32 -44.79 27.35
CA LEU A 756 -24.46 -44.05 26.80
C LEU A 756 -24.54 -42.63 27.35
N ASN A 757 -24.46 -42.45 28.68
CA ASN A 757 -24.47 -41.13 29.30
C ASN A 757 -23.32 -40.25 28.78
N THR A 758 -22.11 -40.83 28.70
CA THR A 758 -20.93 -40.14 28.18
C THR A 758 -21.15 -39.70 26.74
N TRP A 759 -21.64 -40.60 25.88
CA TRP A 759 -21.91 -40.31 24.48
C TRP A 759 -22.99 -39.24 24.30
N MET A 760 -24.13 -39.33 25.01
CA MET A 760 -25.20 -38.32 24.93
C MET A 760 -24.70 -36.93 25.33
N ASN A 761 -23.88 -36.82 26.38
CA ASN A 761 -23.42 -35.54 26.90
C ASN A 761 -22.17 -34.98 26.21
N THR A 762 -21.56 -35.73 25.30
CA THR A 762 -20.42 -35.28 24.48
C THR A 762 -20.76 -35.10 23.01
N ARG A 763 -21.55 -36.02 22.44
CA ARG A 763 -21.89 -36.05 21.01
C ARG A 763 -23.08 -35.15 20.69
N ILE A 764 -24.22 -35.35 21.36
CA ILE A 764 -25.46 -34.62 21.08
C ILE A 764 -25.31 -33.13 21.46
N THR A 765 -24.48 -32.82 22.45
CA THR A 765 -24.19 -31.43 22.84
C THR A 765 -23.50 -30.61 21.75
N LYS A 766 -22.75 -31.26 20.86
CA LYS A 766 -22.16 -30.60 19.67
C LYS A 766 -23.20 -30.38 18.57
N ALA A 767 -24.21 -31.23 18.51
CA ALA A 767 -25.24 -31.28 17.49
C ALA A 767 -26.33 -30.19 17.59
N ILE A 768 -26.31 -29.34 18.63
CA ILE A 768 -27.37 -28.36 18.86
C ILE A 768 -26.92 -26.93 18.53
N PRO A 769 -27.82 -26.09 17.97
CA PRO A 769 -27.52 -24.71 17.62
C PRO A 769 -27.31 -23.84 18.87
N PRO A 770 -26.69 -22.65 18.73
CA PRO A 770 -26.38 -21.75 19.84
C PRO A 770 -27.58 -21.41 20.74
N LEU A 771 -28.76 -21.19 20.14
CA LEU A 771 -30.00 -20.90 20.89
C LEU A 771 -30.37 -22.02 21.86
N TRP A 772 -30.35 -23.28 21.41
CA TRP A 772 -30.61 -24.43 22.29
C TRP A 772 -29.51 -24.64 23.32
N LYS A 773 -28.23 -24.39 22.98
CA LYS A 773 -27.11 -24.42 23.95
C LYS A 773 -27.29 -23.41 25.07
N ALA A 774 -27.91 -22.27 24.77
CA ALA A 774 -28.20 -21.25 25.78
C ALA A 774 -29.27 -21.72 26.78
N LEU A 775 -30.27 -22.51 26.35
CA LEU A 775 -31.36 -22.98 27.21
C LEU A 775 -31.09 -24.31 27.92
N ILE A 776 -30.38 -25.24 27.27
CA ILE A 776 -30.12 -26.59 27.78
C ILE A 776 -28.88 -26.57 28.69
N LYS A 777 -29.13 -26.42 29.99
CA LYS A 777 -28.10 -26.41 31.04
C LYS A 777 -27.98 -27.79 31.70
N PRO A 778 -26.79 -28.14 32.25
CA PRO A 778 -26.62 -29.41 32.94
C PRO A 778 -27.51 -29.47 34.19
N VAL A 779 -28.21 -30.59 34.35
CA VAL A 779 -29.05 -30.92 35.50
C VAL A 779 -28.56 -32.17 36.23
N LYS A 780 -28.92 -32.27 37.51
CA LYS A 780 -28.60 -33.39 38.38
C LYS A 780 -29.54 -34.56 38.11
N VAL A 781 -29.02 -35.59 37.43
CA VAL A 781 -29.75 -36.81 37.05
C VAL A 781 -29.31 -37.97 37.93
N SER A 782 -30.25 -38.46 38.75
CA SER A 782 -30.02 -39.52 39.75
C SER A 782 -30.22 -40.93 39.19
N SER A 783 -29.48 -41.92 39.66
CA SER A 783 -29.66 -43.34 39.30
C SER A 783 -29.02 -44.22 40.36
N SER A 784 -29.49 -45.46 40.54
CA SER A 784 -28.77 -46.46 41.33
C SER A 784 -27.34 -46.64 40.81
N THR A 785 -26.38 -46.84 41.70
CA THR A 785 -24.99 -47.19 41.34
C THR A 785 -24.86 -48.59 40.74
N GLY A 786 -25.96 -49.35 40.64
CA GLY A 786 -25.98 -50.72 40.16
C GLY A 786 -25.29 -51.70 41.10
N ASN A 787 -24.94 -52.88 40.59
CA ASN A 787 -24.35 -53.99 41.34
C ASN A 787 -25.17 -54.40 42.58
N LYS A 788 -26.49 -54.50 42.42
CA LYS A 788 -27.44 -54.82 43.49
C LYS A 788 -27.48 -53.80 44.63
N SER A 789 -27.17 -52.54 44.33
CA SER A 789 -27.14 -51.44 45.29
C SER A 789 -28.41 -50.59 45.25
N ASN A 790 -28.88 -50.16 46.42
CA ASN A 790 -29.90 -49.12 46.54
C ASN A 790 -29.29 -47.70 46.65
N THR A 791 -27.96 -47.59 46.64
CA THR A 791 -27.27 -46.30 46.67
C THR A 791 -27.54 -45.52 45.39
N ILE A 792 -27.99 -44.28 45.55
CA ILE A 792 -28.19 -43.33 44.44
C ILE A 792 -26.93 -42.52 44.23
N SER A 793 -26.49 -42.41 42.98
CA SER A 793 -25.52 -41.43 42.52
C SER A 793 -26.17 -40.40 41.60
N THR A 794 -25.52 -39.25 41.47
CA THR A 794 -25.98 -38.16 40.61
C THR A 794 -24.94 -37.88 39.55
N SER A 795 -25.40 -37.67 38.32
CA SER A 795 -24.59 -37.24 37.18
C SER A 795 -25.08 -35.89 36.66
N ASN A 796 -24.17 -35.08 36.14
CA ASN A 796 -24.49 -33.79 35.54
C ASN A 796 -24.74 -34.01 34.04
N CYS A 797 -26.00 -33.90 33.62
CA CYS A 797 -26.42 -34.23 32.26
C CYS A 797 -27.15 -33.06 31.62
N ARG A 798 -26.83 -32.75 30.37
CA ARG A 798 -27.68 -31.96 29.46
C ARG A 798 -28.72 -32.85 28.79
N PHE A 799 -28.30 -34.05 28.39
CA PHE A 799 -29.15 -35.06 27.76
C PHE A 799 -29.10 -36.36 28.56
N TYR A 800 -30.24 -37.03 28.70
CA TYR A 800 -30.38 -38.27 29.45
C TYR A 800 -31.58 -39.08 28.95
N VAL A 801 -31.82 -40.26 29.53
CA VAL A 801 -32.98 -41.13 29.25
C VAL A 801 -33.84 -41.25 30.52
N PRO A 802 -35.13 -41.61 30.42
CA PRO A 802 -36.00 -41.72 31.60
C PRO A 802 -35.51 -42.78 32.59
N ALA A 803 -35.77 -42.56 33.88
CA ALA A 803 -35.71 -43.62 34.88
C ALA A 803 -36.92 -44.56 34.72
N LEU A 804 -36.81 -45.78 35.25
CA LEU A 804 -37.92 -46.72 35.30
C LEU A 804 -39.16 -46.10 35.94
N TYR A 805 -38.98 -45.41 37.08
CA TYR A 805 -40.08 -44.75 37.78
C TYR A 805 -40.59 -43.47 37.08
N ASP A 806 -39.88 -42.93 36.08
CA ASP A 806 -40.43 -41.86 35.23
C ASP A 806 -41.59 -42.38 34.38
N ILE A 807 -41.52 -43.63 33.92
CA ILE A 807 -42.44 -44.22 32.92
C ILE A 807 -43.32 -45.35 33.46
N ASP A 808 -42.97 -45.90 34.63
CA ASP A 808 -43.70 -46.99 35.27
C ASP A 808 -43.92 -46.72 36.76
N ALA A 809 -45.13 -46.25 37.08
CA ALA A 809 -45.54 -45.95 38.45
C ALA A 809 -45.58 -47.20 39.36
N SER A 810 -45.59 -48.42 38.80
CA SER A 810 -45.50 -49.65 39.59
C SER A 810 -44.11 -49.87 40.21
N ALA A 811 -43.06 -49.23 39.66
CA ALA A 811 -41.70 -49.28 40.17
C ALA A 811 -41.46 -48.32 41.36
N GLY A 812 -42.42 -48.23 42.30
CA GLY A 812 -42.37 -47.32 43.44
C GLY A 812 -41.49 -47.77 44.61
N SER A 813 -40.72 -48.84 44.45
CA SER A 813 -39.78 -49.35 45.46
C SER A 813 -38.38 -48.78 45.27
N ASP A 814 -37.63 -48.63 46.37
CA ASP A 814 -36.21 -48.29 46.28
C ASP A 814 -35.41 -49.36 45.50
N PRO A 815 -34.46 -48.96 44.64
CA PRO A 815 -33.95 -47.59 44.46
C PRO A 815 -34.76 -46.70 43.50
N TYR A 816 -35.70 -47.24 42.73
CA TYR A 816 -36.29 -46.58 41.55
C TYR A 816 -37.09 -45.32 41.89
N SER A 817 -37.85 -45.34 42.99
CA SER A 817 -38.56 -44.18 43.52
C SER A 817 -37.66 -43.00 43.88
N SER A 818 -36.36 -43.26 44.12
CA SER A 818 -35.36 -42.27 44.49
C SER A 818 -34.56 -41.70 43.30
N GLU A 819 -34.80 -42.20 42.08
CA GLU A 819 -34.09 -41.74 40.85
C GLU A 819 -34.76 -40.51 40.19
N THR A 820 -36.01 -40.25 40.56
CA THR A 820 -36.82 -39.15 40.03
C THR A 820 -37.83 -38.68 41.07
N ASN A 821 -38.32 -37.44 40.97
CA ASN A 821 -39.19 -36.83 41.98
C ASN A 821 -40.68 -37.17 41.82
N ALA A 822 -41.10 -37.65 40.65
CA ALA A 822 -42.47 -37.99 40.30
C ALA A 822 -42.50 -38.85 39.02
N THR A 823 -43.61 -39.51 38.71
CA THR A 823 -43.83 -40.15 37.40
C THR A 823 -44.18 -39.11 36.34
N ILE A 824 -44.02 -39.44 35.05
CA ILE A 824 -44.58 -38.67 33.94
C ILE A 824 -46.03 -39.11 33.76
N GLN A 825 -46.97 -38.19 33.97
CA GLN A 825 -48.38 -38.52 34.21
C GLN A 825 -49.11 -39.19 33.04
N TYR A 826 -48.66 -38.98 31.81
CA TYR A 826 -49.29 -39.56 30.62
C TYR A 826 -48.72 -40.93 30.21
N TYR A 827 -47.73 -41.47 30.92
CA TYR A 827 -47.35 -42.88 30.80
C TYR A 827 -48.17 -43.74 31.74
N VAL A 828 -49.38 -44.11 31.30
CA VAL A 828 -50.40 -44.78 32.12
C VAL A 828 -50.45 -46.29 31.93
N ASP A 829 -49.97 -46.79 30.78
CA ASP A 829 -50.02 -48.19 30.38
C ASP A 829 -48.89 -48.53 29.40
N ASN A 830 -48.83 -49.80 28.96
CA ASN A 830 -47.85 -50.25 27.98
C ASN A 830 -47.96 -49.52 26.64
N ASP A 831 -49.18 -49.26 26.15
CA ASP A 831 -49.39 -48.61 24.86
C ASP A 831 -48.82 -47.19 24.85
N SER A 832 -49.01 -46.44 25.93
CA SER A 832 -48.44 -45.11 26.09
C SER A 832 -46.90 -45.11 26.06
N ARG A 833 -46.26 -46.23 26.42
CA ARG A 833 -44.79 -46.40 26.47
C ARG A 833 -44.20 -46.89 25.15
N LYS A 834 -44.98 -47.32 24.17
CA LYS A 834 -44.44 -47.76 22.88
C LYS A 834 -43.77 -46.61 22.15
N LYS A 835 -42.58 -46.84 21.61
CA LYS A 835 -41.80 -45.82 20.88
C LYS A 835 -41.26 -46.38 19.57
N ALA A 836 -41.39 -45.58 18.53
CA ALA A 836 -40.87 -45.84 17.19
C ALA A 836 -39.90 -44.72 16.80
N ARG A 837 -39.10 -44.92 15.76
CA ARG A 837 -38.29 -43.85 15.16
C ARG A 837 -39.15 -42.99 14.25
N THR A 838 -38.77 -41.74 14.05
CA THR A 838 -39.46 -40.84 13.10
C THR A 838 -39.40 -41.38 11.66
N SER A 839 -38.31 -42.07 11.29
CA SER A 839 -38.15 -42.66 9.95
C SER A 839 -38.94 -43.95 9.72
N SER A 840 -39.43 -44.59 10.79
CA SER A 840 -40.18 -45.85 10.72
C SER A 840 -41.30 -45.85 11.79
N PRO A 841 -42.32 -44.99 11.64
CA PRO A 841 -43.30 -44.71 12.69
C PRO A 841 -44.16 -45.93 13.07
N ASP A 842 -44.31 -46.89 12.17
CA ASP A 842 -45.10 -48.11 12.38
C ASP A 842 -44.30 -49.26 13.02
N VAL A 843 -43.00 -49.05 13.31
CA VAL A 843 -42.11 -50.08 13.87
C VAL A 843 -41.67 -49.65 15.27
N TYR A 844 -42.29 -50.26 16.28
CA TYR A 844 -41.89 -50.07 17.68
C TYR A 844 -40.60 -50.82 18.00
N GLU A 845 -39.74 -50.20 18.80
CA GLU A 845 -38.46 -50.78 19.21
C GLU A 845 -38.27 -50.68 20.73
N SER A 846 -37.46 -51.58 21.28
CA SER A 846 -37.03 -51.50 22.66
C SER A 846 -36.13 -50.28 22.90
N TYR A 847 -36.21 -49.68 24.08
CA TYR A 847 -35.38 -48.53 24.46
C TYR A 847 -34.91 -48.55 25.92
N TRP A 848 -33.81 -47.86 26.18
CA TRP A 848 -33.18 -47.84 27.50
C TRP A 848 -33.92 -46.97 28.52
N THR A 849 -33.97 -47.44 29.77
CA THR A 849 -34.10 -46.57 30.94
C THR A 849 -32.73 -46.40 31.60
N ARG A 850 -32.55 -45.37 32.44
CA ARG A 850 -31.32 -45.14 33.21
C ARG A 850 -31.22 -45.98 34.48
N SER A 851 -32.07 -46.99 34.66
CA SER A 851 -32.25 -47.71 35.93
C SER A 851 -31.63 -49.11 35.89
N PRO A 852 -30.53 -49.37 36.63
CA PRO A 852 -29.98 -50.70 36.82
C PRO A 852 -30.96 -51.67 37.51
N ASN A 853 -30.87 -52.96 37.20
CA ASN A 853 -31.57 -53.97 37.98
C ASN A 853 -30.96 -54.08 39.40
N ALA A 854 -31.80 -53.90 40.43
CA ALA A 854 -31.37 -53.89 41.83
C ALA A 854 -31.18 -55.30 42.42
N GLN A 855 -31.61 -56.35 41.71
CA GLN A 855 -31.47 -57.75 42.13
C GLN A 855 -30.35 -58.47 41.38
N VAL A 856 -29.97 -57.98 40.18
CA VAL A 856 -29.00 -58.62 39.29
C VAL A 856 -27.97 -57.61 38.80
N SER A 857 -26.69 -57.96 38.94
CA SER A 857 -25.54 -57.11 38.58
C SER A 857 -25.28 -56.97 37.07
N ASN A 858 -26.00 -57.72 36.23
CA ASN A 858 -25.73 -57.80 34.79
C ASN A 858 -26.88 -57.27 33.93
N TRP A 859 -27.96 -56.78 34.55
CA TRP A 859 -29.15 -56.33 33.82
C TRP A 859 -29.47 -54.87 34.10
N VAL A 860 -30.03 -54.21 33.09
CA VAL A 860 -30.56 -52.83 33.13
C VAL A 860 -31.99 -52.89 32.64
N TYR A 861 -32.86 -52.02 33.18
CA TYR A 861 -34.23 -51.93 32.71
C TYR A 861 -34.30 -51.25 31.34
N SER A 862 -35.02 -51.88 30.42
CA SER A 862 -35.47 -51.29 29.16
C SER A 862 -36.99 -51.36 29.09
N VAL A 863 -37.57 -50.72 28.09
CA VAL A 863 -38.95 -50.97 27.66
C VAL A 863 -38.90 -51.79 26.39
N SER A 864 -39.77 -52.80 26.25
CA SER A 864 -39.86 -53.61 25.02
C SER A 864 -40.68 -52.93 23.94
N GLU A 865 -40.69 -53.49 22.74
CA GLU A 865 -41.54 -53.05 21.63
C GLU A 865 -43.05 -53.17 21.91
N GLN A 866 -43.45 -53.94 22.94
CA GLN A 866 -44.83 -54.03 23.43
C GLN A 866 -45.15 -53.00 24.51
N GLY A 867 -44.15 -52.25 25.01
CA GLY A 867 -44.32 -51.24 26.07
C GLY A 867 -44.13 -51.77 27.50
N ASP A 868 -43.86 -53.07 27.67
CA ASP A 868 -43.58 -53.67 28.97
C ASP A 868 -42.21 -53.26 29.50
N THR A 869 -42.09 -53.05 30.80
CA THR A 869 -40.81 -52.81 31.47
C THR A 869 -40.04 -54.12 31.64
N TYR A 870 -38.87 -54.20 31.04
CA TYR A 870 -38.08 -55.42 30.90
C TYR A 870 -36.73 -55.30 31.64
N GLY A 871 -36.61 -55.99 32.76
CA GLY A 871 -35.46 -55.92 33.68
C GLY A 871 -34.32 -56.90 33.39
N TYR A 872 -34.23 -57.46 32.18
CA TYR A 872 -33.29 -58.55 31.83
C TYR A 872 -32.31 -58.19 30.69
N SER A 873 -32.25 -56.91 30.31
CA SER A 873 -31.43 -56.45 29.18
C SER A 873 -29.96 -56.30 29.58
N TYR A 874 -29.06 -56.84 28.77
CA TYR A 874 -27.63 -56.76 29.01
C TYR A 874 -27.10 -55.37 28.60
N PRO A 875 -26.24 -54.72 29.41
CA PRO A 875 -25.75 -53.38 29.12
C PRO A 875 -25.09 -53.23 27.74
N GLY A 876 -24.44 -54.29 27.24
CA GLY A 876 -23.78 -54.31 25.93
C GLY A 876 -24.69 -54.50 24.72
N GLN A 877 -25.99 -54.79 24.90
CA GLN A 877 -26.95 -54.87 23.81
C GLN A 877 -27.27 -53.49 23.26
N GLU A 878 -27.60 -53.38 21.98
CA GLU A 878 -28.06 -52.10 21.41
C GLU A 878 -29.58 -51.98 21.53
N ASN A 879 -30.06 -50.91 22.17
CA ASN A 879 -31.48 -50.54 22.19
C ASN A 879 -31.64 -49.08 21.73
N GLY A 880 -32.88 -48.69 21.46
CA GLY A 880 -33.25 -47.32 21.14
C GLY A 880 -32.96 -46.35 22.28
N VAL A 881 -32.77 -45.08 21.92
CA VAL A 881 -32.52 -44.00 22.87
C VAL A 881 -33.73 -43.07 22.89
N LEU A 882 -34.42 -43.02 24.04
CA LEU A 882 -35.52 -42.09 24.28
C LEU A 882 -34.97 -40.83 24.95
N LEU A 883 -34.75 -39.79 24.14
CA LEU A 883 -34.05 -38.58 24.57
C LEU A 883 -34.87 -37.77 25.59
N MET A 884 -34.22 -37.30 26.64
CA MET A 884 -34.72 -36.29 27.57
C MET A 884 -33.72 -35.16 27.75
N PHE A 885 -34.22 -33.95 27.96
CA PHE A 885 -33.43 -32.80 28.41
C PHE A 885 -34.30 -31.80 29.17
N SER A 886 -33.65 -30.90 29.89
CA SER A 886 -34.33 -29.81 30.60
C SER A 886 -33.83 -28.46 30.10
N ILE A 887 -34.73 -27.48 30.07
CA ILE A 887 -34.43 -26.09 29.72
C ILE A 887 -34.63 -25.16 30.92
N THR A 888 -33.88 -24.07 30.92
CA THR A 888 -33.94 -23.06 31.96
C THR A 888 -33.61 -21.67 31.43
N CYS A 889 -34.16 -20.64 32.06
CA CYS A 889 -33.71 -19.25 31.86
C CYS A 889 -32.60 -18.83 32.84
N GLU A 890 -32.25 -19.71 33.78
CA GLU A 890 -31.22 -19.51 34.79
C GLU A 890 -29.86 -19.91 34.23
N GLY A 891 -28.88 -19.00 34.32
CA GLY A 891 -27.54 -19.22 33.78
C GLY A 891 -26.83 -17.90 33.54
#